data_AF-A0A1Q2H0J0-F1
#
_entry.id   AF-A0A1Q2H0J0-F1
#
_cell.length_a   1.000
_cell.length_b   1.000
_cell.length_c   1.000
_cell.angle_alpha   90.00
_cell.angle_beta   90.00
_cell.angle_gamma   90.00
#
_symmetry.space_group_name_H-M   'P 1'
#
loop_
_entity.id
_entity.type
_entity.pdbx_description
1 polymer ?
#
loop_
_entity_poly.entity_id
_entity_poly.type
_entity_poly.pdbx_seq_one_letter_code
_entity_poly.pdbx_strand_id
1 'polypeptide(L)'
;MSVFIILLVVVVVIFAVKDIRLNLISRPTFKMFKKVLPPLSQTEREAMEAGDVWWDGELFSGNPDWQKLHRFPKPELSDKENAFMADQVETLLAMLDDYQIVQKDKDLPKEVWDYLKTEGFFALIIPEKFGGREFSAIANSTIVSKISTKSLTAAVTVMVPNSLGPGELLLHYGTKEQQDRWLPSLANGTDVPCFALTGPEAGSDAGSIPDSGVVCMGDHNGEQVMGLRLNWSKRYITLAPVATVLGLAFKMYDPDGLLGDKKELGITCALIPTDHPGVETGERHYPLNMAFMNGTTYGKDVFIPLDWIIGGQECAGRGWRMLVECLSAGRGISLPALSAATGHLASKMTSAYAMVRQQFGVSIGQFEGVQEALARIGGLTYTLESCRLMTAGAIDLKLSPSVVTAIAKYHMTEMGRTVMNDAMDIHSGKGIQVGPNNYLAHGYMGIPVSITVEGANILTRNLMIFGQGATRCHPFVLKEMEAAAMEDDDAALGQFDSLLMNHILFAASNASMAFVHGLTRSYFAKAPVSGETAVYYKQLTRMSRGLAICTDVAMLMLGGELKRKEMISARLGDVLSHLYLASTVLKRYEDEGRQQADLPFVKYAIENSLFEIGQAFNGFFKNFSNPVVNFTLKRIVFPVGNHYHRPSDEIAQSICEHMTQPGVFRNRLTHLCYVDENAGTGVMENAFLAMHDMQAQFKDLKQWQRKGSVPATLDIEGAINYALENKLLEQADADAMHHANKLRKQAIAVDNFKAGEL
;
A
#
# COMPACT_ATOMS: atom_id res chain seq x y z
N MET A 1 49.17 16.10 23.62
CA MET A 1 48.73 17.20 22.74
C MET A 1 49.44 17.16 21.40
N SER A 2 50.78 17.10 21.36
CA SER A 2 51.57 17.09 20.11
C SER A 2 51.28 15.90 19.18
N VAL A 3 51.10 14.68 19.72
CA VAL A 3 50.75 13.48 18.91
C VAL A 3 49.37 13.60 18.25
N PHE A 4 48.39 14.17 18.96
CA PHE A 4 47.04 14.40 18.43
C PHE A 4 47.04 15.45 17.31
N ILE A 5 47.80 16.54 17.50
CA ILE A 5 47.98 17.57 16.47
C ILE A 5 48.69 17.00 15.24
N ILE A 6 49.73 16.18 15.43
CA ILE A 6 50.42 15.51 14.31
C ILE A 6 49.48 14.57 13.56
N LEU A 7 48.68 13.75 14.26
CA LEU A 7 47.68 12.89 13.63
C LEU A 7 46.63 13.70 12.85
N LEU A 8 46.17 14.81 13.41
CA LEU A 8 45.22 15.69 12.74
C LEU A 8 45.83 16.35 11.50
N VAL A 9 47.08 16.80 11.57
CA VAL A 9 47.82 17.36 10.42
C VAL A 9 48.01 16.29 9.34
N VAL A 10 48.35 15.05 9.70
CA VAL A 10 48.49 13.94 8.74
C VAL A 10 47.16 13.65 8.05
N VAL A 11 46.05 13.59 8.78
CA VAL A 11 44.71 13.41 8.20
C VAL A 11 44.38 14.58 7.26
N VAL A 12 44.62 15.82 7.68
CA VAL A 12 44.37 17.00 6.84
C VAL A 12 45.20 16.93 5.56
N VAL A 13 46.49 16.59 5.63
CA VAL A 13 47.36 16.47 4.45
C VAL A 13 46.86 15.39 3.49
N ILE A 14 46.47 14.22 4.02
CA ILE A 14 45.97 13.10 3.19
C ILE A 14 44.69 13.48 2.44
N PHE A 15 43.76 14.20 3.08
CA PHE A 15 42.45 14.53 2.48
C PHE A 15 42.45 15.86 1.71
N ALA A 16 43.28 16.83 2.08
CA ALA A 16 43.31 18.17 1.46
C ALA A 16 44.24 18.24 0.24
N VAL A 17 45.33 17.46 0.20
CA VAL A 17 46.25 17.45 -0.95
C VAL A 17 45.75 16.48 -2.00
N LYS A 18 45.26 17.00 -3.13
CA LYS A 18 44.60 16.22 -4.19
C LYS A 18 45.45 15.05 -4.70
N ASP A 19 46.73 15.26 -4.96
CA ASP A 19 47.60 14.19 -5.51
C ASP A 19 47.87 13.07 -4.50
N ILE A 20 48.00 13.42 -3.21
CA ILE A 20 48.16 12.44 -2.13
C ILE A 20 46.85 11.66 -1.95
N ARG A 21 45.71 12.37 -1.92
CA ARG A 21 44.37 11.78 -1.82
C ARG A 21 44.08 10.82 -2.98
N LEU A 22 44.32 11.24 -4.22
CA LEU A 22 44.07 10.44 -5.41
C LEU A 22 44.86 9.13 -5.36
N ASN A 23 46.13 9.18 -4.95
CA ASN A 23 46.99 8.00 -4.94
C ASN A 23 46.74 7.08 -3.74
N LEU A 24 46.47 7.63 -2.55
CA LEU A 24 46.35 6.83 -1.31
C LEU A 24 44.91 6.41 -0.99
N ILE A 25 43.91 7.15 -1.45
CA ILE A 25 42.50 6.89 -1.13
C ILE A 25 41.71 6.61 -2.40
N SER A 26 41.59 7.58 -3.30
CA SER A 26 40.56 7.53 -4.35
C SER A 26 40.85 6.45 -5.39
N ARG A 27 42.09 6.30 -5.87
CA ARG A 27 42.47 5.28 -6.85
C ARG A 27 42.39 3.85 -6.31
N PRO A 28 42.87 3.54 -5.08
CA PRO A 28 42.60 2.24 -4.46
C PRO A 28 41.11 1.93 -4.28
N THR A 29 40.34 2.89 -3.76
CA THR A 29 38.89 2.73 -3.58
C THR A 29 38.16 2.56 -4.90
N PHE A 30 38.52 3.31 -5.94
CA PHE A 30 37.95 3.19 -7.28
C PHE A 30 38.20 1.81 -7.89
N LYS A 31 39.42 1.28 -7.75
CA LYS A 31 39.74 -0.10 -8.20
C LYS A 31 38.94 -1.15 -7.43
N MET A 32 38.80 -0.99 -6.12
CA MET A 32 37.97 -1.87 -5.30
C MET A 32 36.50 -1.79 -5.74
N PHE A 33 35.98 -0.58 -5.93
CA PHE A 33 34.60 -0.31 -6.32
C PHE A 33 34.28 -0.94 -7.69
N LYS A 34 35.12 -0.74 -8.71
CA LYS A 34 35.00 -1.41 -10.02
C LYS A 34 34.99 -2.95 -9.92
N LYS A 35 35.71 -3.53 -8.95
CA LYS A 35 35.77 -4.98 -8.74
C LYS A 35 34.52 -5.54 -8.02
N VAL A 36 33.93 -4.75 -7.13
CA VAL A 36 32.78 -5.15 -6.29
C VAL A 36 31.45 -4.85 -6.97
N LEU A 37 31.43 -3.92 -7.94
CA LEU A 37 30.25 -3.57 -8.72
C LEU A 37 29.79 -4.79 -9.55
N PRO A 38 28.63 -5.38 -9.27
CA PRO A 38 28.11 -6.46 -10.09
C PRO A 38 27.74 -5.93 -11.48
N PRO A 39 27.92 -6.70 -12.57
CA PRO A 39 27.32 -6.36 -13.85
C PRO A 39 25.79 -6.38 -13.69
N LEU A 40 25.15 -5.23 -13.87
CA LEU A 40 23.69 -5.13 -13.88
C LEU A 40 23.15 -5.80 -15.13
N SER A 41 22.19 -6.73 -14.98
CA SER A 41 21.44 -7.24 -16.14
C SER A 41 20.69 -6.10 -16.83
N GLN A 42 20.31 -6.28 -18.09
CA GLN A 42 19.48 -5.28 -18.79
C GLN A 42 18.16 -5.02 -18.04
N THR A 43 17.51 -6.07 -17.53
CA THR A 43 16.27 -5.96 -16.77
C THR A 43 16.44 -5.25 -15.43
N GLU A 44 17.58 -5.42 -14.77
CA GLU A 44 17.92 -4.70 -13.53
C GLU A 44 18.20 -3.23 -13.79
N ARG A 45 18.90 -2.91 -14.88
CA ARG A 45 19.18 -1.53 -15.28
C ARG A 45 17.90 -0.79 -15.63
N GLU A 46 17.05 -1.38 -16.47
CA GLU A 46 15.75 -0.80 -16.82
C GLU A 46 14.88 -0.57 -15.59
N ALA A 47 14.87 -1.49 -14.63
CA ALA A 47 14.14 -1.32 -13.37
C ALA A 47 14.75 -0.25 -12.44
N MET A 48 16.06 -0.03 -12.50
CA MET A 48 16.74 1.02 -11.73
C MET A 48 16.54 2.40 -12.33
N GLU A 49 16.57 2.52 -13.66
CA GLU A 49 16.34 3.78 -14.39
C GLU A 49 14.86 4.18 -14.31
N ALA A 50 13.94 3.21 -14.35
CA ALA A 50 12.50 3.43 -14.20
C ALA A 50 12.13 3.96 -12.80
N GLY A 51 11.29 4.99 -12.76
CA GLY A 51 10.76 5.62 -11.55
C GLY A 51 11.47 6.93 -11.16
N ASP A 52 11.06 7.53 -10.04
CA ASP A 52 11.57 8.79 -9.48
C ASP A 52 12.08 8.60 -8.05
N VAL A 53 13.08 9.40 -7.65
CA VAL A 53 13.44 9.55 -6.22
C VAL A 53 12.66 10.73 -5.67
N TRP A 54 11.95 10.53 -4.55
CA TRP A 54 11.06 11.53 -3.98
C TRP A 54 11.34 11.74 -2.49
N TRP A 55 10.35 11.55 -1.61
CA TRP A 55 10.48 11.76 -0.16
C TRP A 55 11.39 10.72 0.50
N ASP A 56 11.43 9.50 -0.04
CA ASP A 56 12.37 8.45 0.33
C ASP A 56 13.84 8.91 0.21
N GLY A 57 14.21 9.68 -0.82
CA GLY A 57 15.55 10.27 -0.93
C GLY A 57 15.90 11.24 0.20
N GLU A 58 14.94 12.07 0.65
CA GLU A 58 15.11 12.96 1.81
C GLU A 58 15.33 12.15 3.09
N LEU A 59 14.61 11.03 3.26
CA LEU A 59 14.75 10.14 4.41
C LEU A 59 16.09 9.39 4.40
N PHE A 60 16.63 9.05 3.24
CA PHE A 60 17.97 8.46 3.12
C PHE A 60 19.11 9.45 3.36
N SER A 61 18.87 10.76 3.18
CA SER A 61 19.90 11.78 3.37
C SER A 61 20.39 11.91 4.83
N GLY A 62 19.65 11.38 5.80
CA GLY A 62 19.92 11.58 7.22
C GLY A 62 19.48 12.95 7.76
N ASN A 63 19.13 13.92 6.92
CA ASN A 63 18.68 15.22 7.37
C ASN A 63 17.51 15.73 6.51
N PRO A 64 16.35 15.04 6.55
CA PRO A 64 15.22 15.36 5.71
C PRO A 64 14.76 16.81 5.89
N ASP A 65 14.49 17.50 4.78
CA ASP A 65 13.89 18.83 4.82
C ASP A 65 12.38 18.72 5.06
N TRP A 66 11.96 18.83 6.31
CA TRP A 66 10.54 18.77 6.66
C TRP A 66 9.72 19.94 6.13
N GLN A 67 10.33 21.09 5.78
CA GLN A 67 9.60 22.16 5.10
C GLN A 67 9.24 21.75 3.68
N LYS A 68 10.09 20.96 3.01
CA LYS A 68 9.78 20.37 1.71
C LYS A 68 8.58 19.42 1.80
N LEU A 69 8.50 18.60 2.85
CA LEU A 69 7.32 17.74 3.10
C LEU A 69 6.01 18.55 3.17
N HIS A 70 5.99 19.65 3.93
CA HIS A 70 4.79 20.48 4.08
C HIS A 70 4.45 21.31 2.83
N ARG A 71 5.41 21.50 1.91
CA ARG A 71 5.16 22.19 0.64
C ARG A 71 4.52 21.29 -0.41
N PHE A 72 4.52 19.97 -0.24
CA PHE A 72 3.76 19.11 -1.14
C PHE A 72 2.28 19.48 -1.08
N PRO A 73 1.61 19.63 -2.23
CA PRO A 73 0.21 20.01 -2.25
C PRO A 73 -0.63 18.99 -1.49
N LYS A 74 -1.69 19.48 -0.85
CA LYS A 74 -2.67 18.62 -0.21
C LYS A 74 -3.43 17.85 -1.30
N PRO A 75 -3.52 16.51 -1.23
CA PRO A 75 -4.32 15.73 -2.16
C PRO A 75 -5.81 16.06 -1.95
N GLU A 76 -6.49 16.49 -3.00
CA GLU A 76 -7.92 16.83 -2.96
C GLU A 76 -8.60 16.33 -4.24
N LEU A 77 -9.88 15.95 -4.12
CA LEU A 77 -10.73 15.62 -5.26
C LEU A 77 -11.21 16.91 -5.92
N SER A 78 -11.20 16.94 -7.25
CA SER A 78 -11.85 17.98 -8.05
C SER A 78 -13.37 17.92 -7.94
N ASP A 79 -14.06 18.98 -8.37
CA ASP A 79 -15.53 19.04 -8.36
C ASP A 79 -16.17 17.91 -9.18
N LYS A 80 -15.56 17.55 -10.33
CA LYS A 80 -16.03 16.43 -11.18
C LYS A 80 -15.90 15.09 -10.46
N GLU A 81 -14.79 14.86 -9.77
CA GLU A 81 -14.55 13.63 -9.03
C GLU A 81 -15.46 13.54 -7.79
N ASN A 82 -15.69 14.67 -7.10
CA ASN A 82 -16.67 14.74 -6.01
C ASN A 82 -18.09 14.46 -6.49
N ALA A 83 -18.50 14.99 -7.65
CA ALA A 83 -19.78 14.67 -8.25
C ALA A 83 -19.90 13.17 -8.58
N PHE A 84 -18.86 12.58 -9.17
CA PHE A 84 -18.84 11.14 -9.45
C PHE A 84 -18.94 10.28 -8.20
N MET A 85 -18.26 10.69 -7.12
CA MET A 85 -18.32 10.04 -5.82
C MET A 85 -19.70 10.14 -5.15
N ALA A 86 -20.44 11.22 -5.40
CA ALA A 86 -21.76 11.48 -4.82
C ALA A 86 -22.90 10.83 -5.63
N ASP A 87 -22.73 10.68 -6.94
CA ASP A 87 -23.77 10.17 -7.83
C ASP A 87 -23.48 8.72 -8.26
N GLN A 88 -22.47 8.52 -9.11
CA GLN A 88 -22.21 7.22 -9.72
C GLN A 88 -21.77 6.18 -8.70
N VAL A 89 -20.87 6.55 -7.79
CA VAL A 89 -20.34 5.62 -6.77
C VAL A 89 -21.42 5.26 -5.74
N GLU A 90 -22.23 6.22 -5.29
CA GLU A 90 -23.35 5.93 -4.38
C GLU A 90 -24.40 5.03 -5.03
N THR A 91 -24.71 5.27 -6.29
CA THR A 91 -25.63 4.42 -7.06
C THR A 91 -25.07 2.99 -7.19
N LEU A 92 -23.79 2.84 -7.55
CA LEU A 92 -23.14 1.53 -7.58
C LEU A 92 -23.23 0.84 -6.20
N LEU A 93 -22.89 1.56 -5.13
CA LEU A 93 -22.97 1.03 -3.78
C LEU A 93 -24.38 0.54 -3.47
N ALA A 94 -25.43 1.29 -3.79
CA ALA A 94 -26.81 0.87 -3.58
C ALA A 94 -27.20 -0.41 -4.36
N MET A 95 -26.60 -0.66 -5.53
CA MET A 95 -26.84 -1.86 -6.35
C MET A 95 -26.16 -3.12 -5.83
N LEU A 96 -25.15 -3.00 -4.97
CA LEU A 96 -24.37 -4.16 -4.50
C LEU A 96 -25.08 -4.89 -3.35
N ASP A 97 -25.13 -6.21 -3.44
CA ASP A 97 -25.38 -7.11 -2.30
C ASP A 97 -24.23 -8.11 -2.27
N ASP A 98 -23.27 -7.89 -1.37
CA ASP A 98 -22.03 -8.69 -1.34
C ASP A 98 -22.29 -10.15 -0.93
N TYR A 99 -23.31 -10.42 -0.13
CA TYR A 99 -23.69 -11.80 0.21
C TYR A 99 -24.25 -12.53 -1.01
N GLN A 100 -25.14 -11.88 -1.77
CA GLN A 100 -25.68 -12.42 -3.02
C GLN A 100 -24.56 -12.64 -4.05
N ILE A 101 -23.69 -11.64 -4.27
CA ILE A 101 -22.56 -11.68 -5.20
C ILE A 101 -21.62 -12.85 -4.88
N VAL A 102 -21.21 -13.00 -3.61
CA VAL A 102 -20.14 -13.94 -3.23
C VAL A 102 -20.66 -15.35 -3.03
N GLN A 103 -21.78 -15.54 -2.33
CA GLN A 103 -22.24 -16.86 -1.89
C GLN A 103 -23.20 -17.54 -2.86
N LYS A 104 -23.96 -16.77 -3.65
CA LYS A 104 -25.00 -17.31 -4.53
C LYS A 104 -24.62 -17.19 -5.99
N ASP A 105 -24.41 -15.97 -6.47
CA ASP A 105 -24.19 -15.71 -7.90
C ASP A 105 -22.78 -16.12 -8.32
N LYS A 106 -21.82 -15.96 -7.40
CA LYS A 106 -20.37 -16.10 -7.66
C LYS A 106 -19.95 -15.22 -8.85
N ASP A 107 -20.59 -14.08 -9.02
CA ASP A 107 -20.33 -13.09 -10.06
C ASP A 107 -21.01 -11.79 -9.62
N LEU A 108 -20.68 -10.67 -10.28
CA LEU A 108 -21.50 -9.48 -10.22
C LEU A 108 -22.79 -9.71 -11.04
N PRO A 109 -23.96 -9.25 -10.55
CA PRO A 109 -25.18 -9.24 -11.34
C PRO A 109 -25.01 -8.51 -12.67
N LYS A 110 -25.75 -8.93 -13.70
CA LYS A 110 -25.66 -8.35 -15.05
C LYS A 110 -25.85 -6.82 -15.04
N GLU A 111 -26.84 -6.34 -14.30
CA GLU A 111 -27.10 -4.90 -14.15
C GLU A 111 -25.93 -4.13 -13.54
N VAL A 112 -25.19 -4.74 -12.60
CA VAL A 112 -23.97 -4.15 -12.03
C VAL A 112 -22.87 -4.12 -13.09
N TRP A 113 -22.66 -5.21 -13.83
CA TRP A 113 -21.71 -5.23 -14.95
C TRP A 113 -22.02 -4.16 -16.00
N ASP A 114 -23.28 -4.04 -16.41
CA ASP A 114 -23.71 -3.03 -17.39
C ASP A 114 -23.48 -1.61 -16.86
N TYR A 115 -23.78 -1.37 -15.58
CA TYR A 115 -23.58 -0.08 -14.94
C TYR A 115 -22.09 0.30 -14.86
N LEU A 116 -21.21 -0.63 -14.44
CA LEU A 116 -19.77 -0.38 -14.40
C LEU A 116 -19.21 0.01 -15.78
N LYS A 117 -19.67 -0.67 -16.84
CA LYS A 117 -19.26 -0.40 -18.22
C LYS A 117 -19.75 0.95 -18.72
N THR A 118 -21.03 1.23 -18.54
CA THR A 118 -21.69 2.41 -19.12
C THR A 118 -21.41 3.71 -18.36
N GLU A 119 -21.22 3.64 -17.04
CA GLU A 119 -20.93 4.80 -16.20
C GLU A 119 -19.42 5.08 -16.06
N GLY A 120 -18.57 4.43 -16.84
CA GLY A 120 -17.15 4.77 -16.95
C GLY A 120 -16.28 4.31 -15.78
N PHE A 121 -16.70 3.30 -15.01
CA PHE A 121 -15.88 2.73 -13.94
C PHE A 121 -14.65 1.98 -14.46
N PHE A 122 -14.62 1.54 -15.72
CA PHE A 122 -13.44 0.92 -16.34
C PHE A 122 -12.50 1.93 -17.01
N ALA A 123 -12.80 3.22 -16.88
CA ALA A 123 -12.20 4.28 -17.67
C ALA A 123 -11.80 5.51 -16.85
N LEU A 124 -11.56 5.32 -15.54
CA LEU A 124 -11.25 6.40 -14.60
C LEU A 124 -10.02 7.19 -15.05
N ILE A 125 -8.96 6.50 -15.51
CA ILE A 125 -7.69 7.15 -15.91
C ILE A 125 -7.63 7.54 -17.40
N ILE A 126 -8.59 7.10 -18.21
CA ILE A 126 -8.58 7.37 -19.66
C ILE A 126 -8.96 8.84 -19.88
N PRO A 127 -8.23 9.61 -20.70
CA PRO A 127 -8.54 11.01 -21.01
C PRO A 127 -9.95 11.22 -21.57
N GLU A 128 -10.56 12.37 -21.27
CA GLU A 128 -11.93 12.70 -21.72
C GLU A 128 -12.06 12.70 -23.25
N LYS A 129 -10.99 13.04 -23.98
CA LYS A 129 -10.95 13.02 -25.45
C LYS A 129 -11.19 11.63 -26.07
N PHE A 130 -10.98 10.56 -25.30
CA PHE A 130 -11.29 9.19 -25.68
C PHE A 130 -12.57 8.67 -25.03
N GLY A 131 -13.34 9.53 -24.34
CA GLY A 131 -14.57 9.16 -23.64
C GLY A 131 -14.36 8.63 -22.22
N GLY A 132 -13.15 8.71 -21.67
CA GLY A 132 -12.87 8.35 -20.28
C GLY A 132 -13.19 9.48 -19.29
N ARG A 133 -12.74 9.34 -18.04
CA ARG A 133 -13.01 10.30 -16.96
C ARG A 133 -11.84 11.24 -16.63
N GLU A 134 -10.61 10.89 -17.02
CA GLU A 134 -9.38 11.65 -16.73
C GLU A 134 -9.20 11.99 -15.23
N PHE A 135 -9.58 11.05 -14.36
CA PHE A 135 -9.49 11.21 -12.93
C PHE A 135 -8.07 11.01 -12.41
N SER A 136 -7.78 11.71 -11.33
CA SER A 136 -6.56 11.63 -10.54
C SER A 136 -6.37 10.25 -9.90
N ALA A 137 -5.12 9.95 -9.55
CA ALA A 137 -4.76 8.80 -8.74
C ALA A 137 -5.46 8.83 -7.37
N ILE A 138 -5.60 10.02 -6.77
CA ILE A 138 -6.35 10.17 -5.52
C ILE A 138 -7.84 9.83 -5.68
N ALA A 139 -8.47 10.20 -6.79
CA ALA A 139 -9.85 9.84 -7.08
C ALA A 139 -10.00 8.34 -7.32
N ASN A 140 -9.16 7.73 -8.15
CA ASN A 140 -9.16 6.28 -8.35
C ASN A 140 -9.02 5.53 -7.01
N SER A 141 -8.03 5.89 -6.20
CA SER A 141 -7.83 5.31 -4.87
C SER A 141 -9.07 5.47 -3.98
N THR A 142 -9.70 6.65 -3.99
CA THR A 142 -10.86 6.95 -3.14
C THR A 142 -12.12 6.20 -3.57
N ILE A 143 -12.38 6.12 -4.88
CA ILE A 143 -13.48 5.34 -5.48
C ILE A 143 -13.34 3.87 -5.10
N VAL A 144 -12.17 3.27 -5.35
CA VAL A 144 -11.89 1.87 -5.04
C VAL A 144 -12.01 1.59 -3.54
N SER A 145 -11.47 2.47 -2.69
CA SER A 145 -11.60 2.34 -1.24
C SER A 145 -13.07 2.32 -0.80
N LYS A 146 -13.89 3.26 -1.29
CA LYS A 146 -15.31 3.35 -0.90
C LYS A 146 -16.09 2.11 -1.33
N ILE A 147 -15.93 1.68 -2.58
CA ILE A 147 -16.55 0.44 -3.10
C ILE A 147 -16.13 -0.76 -2.25
N SER A 148 -14.85 -0.87 -1.90
CA SER A 148 -14.31 -2.00 -1.14
C SER A 148 -14.85 -2.08 0.29
N THR A 149 -15.41 -1.01 0.86
CA THR A 149 -16.09 -1.10 2.17
C THR A 149 -17.41 -1.86 2.11
N LYS A 150 -17.99 -2.00 0.91
CA LYS A 150 -19.21 -2.77 0.67
C LYS A 150 -18.97 -4.10 -0.05
N SER A 151 -18.19 -4.09 -1.14
CA SER A 151 -17.86 -5.32 -1.88
C SER A 151 -16.43 -5.29 -2.41
N LEU A 152 -15.62 -6.24 -1.92
CA LEU A 152 -14.27 -6.46 -2.44
C LEU A 152 -14.29 -6.94 -3.90
N THR A 153 -15.29 -7.74 -4.28
CA THR A 153 -15.45 -8.24 -5.65
C THR A 153 -15.63 -7.09 -6.64
N ALA A 154 -16.56 -6.18 -6.36
CA ALA A 154 -16.80 -5.01 -7.21
C ALA A 154 -15.56 -4.09 -7.27
N ALA A 155 -14.91 -3.87 -6.11
CA ALA A 155 -13.71 -3.04 -6.05
C ALA A 155 -12.58 -3.59 -6.94
N VAL A 156 -12.30 -4.90 -6.88
CA VAL A 156 -11.27 -5.53 -7.73
C VAL A 156 -11.63 -5.44 -9.22
N THR A 157 -12.91 -5.66 -9.57
CA THR A 157 -13.38 -5.53 -10.95
C THR A 157 -13.21 -4.11 -11.52
N VAL A 158 -13.44 -3.07 -10.70
CA VAL A 158 -13.18 -1.66 -11.08
C VAL A 158 -11.70 -1.33 -11.10
N MET A 159 -10.92 -1.86 -10.17
CA MET A 159 -9.51 -1.52 -9.95
C MET A 159 -8.59 -1.97 -11.09
N VAL A 160 -8.79 -3.17 -11.64
CA VAL A 160 -7.85 -3.75 -12.62
C VAL A 160 -7.78 -2.96 -13.94
N PRO A 161 -8.90 -2.57 -14.59
CA PRO A 161 -8.85 -1.76 -15.81
C PRO A 161 -8.17 -0.39 -15.63
N ASN A 162 -8.15 0.15 -14.40
CA ASN A 162 -7.64 1.48 -14.06
C ASN A 162 -6.25 1.48 -13.39
N SER A 163 -5.57 0.33 -13.37
CA SER A 163 -4.20 0.21 -12.88
C SER A 163 -3.39 -0.54 -13.94
N LEU A 164 -2.98 -1.77 -13.66
CA LEU A 164 -2.23 -2.62 -14.59
C LEU A 164 -3.13 -3.18 -15.71
N GLY A 165 -3.62 -2.30 -16.56
CA GLY A 165 -4.43 -2.63 -17.73
C GLY A 165 -3.80 -2.16 -19.04
N PRO A 166 -4.23 -2.72 -20.18
CA PRO A 166 -3.99 -2.18 -21.51
C PRO A 166 -4.24 -0.67 -21.63
N GLY A 167 -5.20 -0.11 -20.88
CA GLY A 167 -5.48 1.33 -20.88
C GLY A 167 -4.26 2.17 -20.47
N GLU A 168 -3.64 1.88 -19.32
CA GLU A 168 -2.45 2.60 -18.86
C GLU A 168 -1.28 2.45 -19.85
N LEU A 169 -1.03 1.22 -20.32
CA LEU A 169 0.04 0.95 -21.29
C LEU A 169 -0.15 1.69 -22.61
N LEU A 170 -1.39 1.75 -23.12
CA LEU A 170 -1.72 2.47 -24.35
C LEU A 170 -1.54 3.99 -24.20
N LEU A 171 -1.85 4.56 -23.04
CA LEU A 171 -1.67 5.99 -22.78
C LEU A 171 -0.20 6.40 -22.81
N HIS A 172 0.69 5.56 -22.29
CA HIS A 172 2.11 5.86 -22.19
C HIS A 172 2.92 5.44 -23.42
N TYR A 173 2.57 4.32 -24.04
CA TYR A 173 3.39 3.70 -25.10
C TYR A 173 2.63 3.38 -26.38
N GLY A 174 1.30 3.40 -26.38
CA GLY A 174 0.51 3.06 -27.56
C GLY A 174 0.76 4.03 -28.72
N THR A 175 0.77 3.52 -29.95
CA THR A 175 0.78 4.39 -31.13
C THR A 175 -0.52 5.18 -31.23
N LYS A 176 -0.56 6.21 -32.07
CA LYS A 176 -1.79 6.99 -32.27
C LYS A 176 -2.94 6.12 -32.76
N GLU A 177 -2.68 5.22 -33.69
CA GLU A 177 -3.65 4.28 -34.26
C GLU A 177 -4.18 3.32 -33.20
N GLN A 178 -3.30 2.82 -32.31
CA GLN A 178 -3.70 1.97 -31.19
C GLN A 178 -4.56 2.75 -30.18
N GLN A 179 -4.16 3.97 -29.83
CA GLN A 179 -4.92 4.82 -28.91
C GLN A 179 -6.31 5.13 -29.46
N ASP A 180 -6.39 5.56 -30.72
CA ASP A 180 -7.64 5.92 -31.40
C ASP A 180 -8.57 4.70 -31.57
N ARG A 181 -8.02 3.49 -31.70
CA ARG A 181 -8.80 2.25 -31.78
C ARG A 181 -9.32 1.76 -30.43
N TRP A 182 -8.44 1.65 -29.44
CA TRP A 182 -8.69 0.88 -28.21
C TRP A 182 -9.15 1.73 -27.05
N LEU A 183 -8.64 2.96 -26.87
CA LEU A 183 -9.02 3.77 -25.71
C LEU A 183 -10.52 4.12 -25.71
N PRO A 184 -11.17 4.43 -26.85
CA PRO A 184 -12.61 4.66 -26.87
C PRO A 184 -13.46 3.43 -26.50
N SER A 185 -13.07 2.23 -26.95
CA SER A 185 -13.83 1.01 -26.67
C SER A 185 -13.59 0.49 -25.25
N LEU A 186 -12.39 0.70 -24.70
CA LEU A 186 -12.12 0.51 -23.27
C LEU A 186 -12.93 1.51 -22.43
N ALA A 187 -13.03 2.76 -22.88
CA ALA A 187 -13.70 3.81 -22.14
C ALA A 187 -15.22 3.58 -21.97
N ASN A 188 -15.87 3.08 -23.02
CA ASN A 188 -17.31 2.78 -23.01
C ASN A 188 -17.64 1.34 -22.57
N GLY A 189 -16.63 0.56 -22.17
CA GLY A 189 -16.79 -0.81 -21.67
C GLY A 189 -17.22 -1.85 -22.72
N THR A 190 -17.20 -1.50 -24.02
CA THR A 190 -17.33 -2.47 -25.11
C THR A 190 -16.19 -3.47 -25.03
N ASP A 191 -14.97 -2.95 -24.82
CA ASP A 191 -13.81 -3.77 -24.55
C ASP A 191 -13.56 -3.90 -23.05
N VAL A 192 -13.51 -5.15 -22.57
CA VAL A 192 -13.14 -5.48 -21.19
C VAL A 192 -11.73 -6.04 -21.20
N PRO A 193 -10.75 -5.33 -20.62
CA PRO A 193 -9.37 -5.79 -20.66
C PRO A 193 -9.05 -6.80 -19.57
N CYS A 194 -8.12 -7.70 -19.87
CA CYS A 194 -7.29 -8.37 -18.87
C CYS A 194 -5.80 -8.27 -19.23
N PHE A 195 -4.91 -8.55 -18.27
CA PHE A 195 -3.47 -8.50 -18.49
C PHE A 195 -2.76 -9.79 -18.03
N ALA A 196 -2.20 -10.51 -19.01
CA ALA A 196 -1.61 -11.82 -18.84
C ALA A 196 -0.08 -11.77 -18.76
N LEU A 197 0.41 -11.60 -17.53
CA LEU A 197 1.84 -11.68 -17.19
C LEU A 197 2.19 -13.05 -16.58
N THR A 198 1.48 -13.44 -15.54
CA THR A 198 1.78 -14.60 -14.70
C THR A 198 1.47 -15.92 -15.39
N GLY A 199 2.39 -16.88 -15.30
CA GLY A 199 2.26 -18.24 -15.82
C GLY A 199 2.49 -19.32 -14.75
N PRO A 200 2.40 -20.61 -15.14
CA PRO A 200 2.75 -21.74 -14.28
C PRO A 200 4.19 -21.65 -13.74
N GLU A 201 5.14 -21.32 -14.60
CA GLU A 201 6.58 -21.34 -14.29
C GLU A 201 7.12 -20.01 -13.73
N ALA A 202 6.40 -18.91 -13.92
CA ALA A 202 6.87 -17.57 -13.57
C ALA A 202 5.75 -16.71 -12.94
N GLY A 203 6.01 -16.23 -11.72
CA GLY A 203 5.19 -15.26 -10.99
C GLY A 203 6.05 -14.13 -10.46
N SER A 204 6.64 -14.32 -9.28
CA SER A 204 7.57 -13.35 -8.68
C SER A 204 8.78 -13.02 -9.57
N ASP A 205 9.31 -14.02 -10.28
CA ASP A 205 10.36 -13.83 -11.29
C ASP A 205 9.75 -13.61 -12.68
N ALA A 206 9.05 -12.48 -12.84
CA ALA A 206 8.35 -12.13 -14.07
C ALA A 206 9.31 -11.90 -15.27
N GLY A 207 10.61 -11.69 -15.01
CA GLY A 207 11.63 -11.60 -16.06
C GLY A 207 11.89 -12.94 -16.77
N SER A 208 11.55 -14.05 -16.11
CA SER A 208 11.87 -15.40 -16.56
C SER A 208 10.70 -16.14 -17.24
N ILE A 209 9.64 -15.42 -17.64
CA ILE A 209 8.48 -16.02 -18.34
C ILE A 209 8.91 -16.91 -19.53
N PRO A 210 8.30 -18.10 -19.73
CA PRO A 210 8.65 -19.01 -20.83
C PRO A 210 7.86 -18.72 -22.11
N ASP A 211 6.81 -17.90 -22.04
CA ASP A 211 5.93 -17.57 -23.16
C ASP A 211 6.74 -16.89 -24.27
N SER A 212 6.49 -17.26 -25.53
CA SER A 212 7.34 -16.90 -26.65
C SER A 212 6.57 -16.26 -27.80
N GLY A 213 7.25 -15.37 -28.51
CA GLY A 213 6.81 -14.83 -29.78
C GLY A 213 7.94 -14.83 -30.79
N VAL A 214 7.80 -15.59 -31.87
CA VAL A 214 8.82 -15.74 -32.92
C VAL A 214 8.42 -14.91 -34.12
N VAL A 215 9.29 -14.01 -34.56
CA VAL A 215 9.07 -13.20 -35.77
C VAL A 215 8.97 -14.10 -36.98
N CYS A 216 7.90 -13.94 -37.77
CA CYS A 216 7.70 -14.69 -38.99
C CYS A 216 6.80 -13.94 -39.98
N MET A 217 6.76 -14.41 -41.24
CA MET A 217 5.70 -14.02 -42.18
C MET A 217 4.44 -14.86 -41.92
N GLY A 218 3.28 -14.25 -42.09
CA GLY A 218 1.99 -14.94 -41.97
C GLY A 218 0.86 -14.18 -42.65
N ASP A 219 -0.28 -14.85 -42.82
CA ASP A 219 -1.48 -14.22 -43.37
C ASP A 219 -2.20 -13.41 -42.30
N HIS A 220 -2.53 -12.16 -42.61
CA HIS A 220 -3.45 -11.34 -41.83
C HIS A 220 -4.41 -10.62 -42.77
N ASN A 221 -5.71 -10.91 -42.64
CA ASN A 221 -6.76 -10.35 -43.51
C ASN A 221 -6.52 -10.60 -45.02
N GLY A 222 -5.92 -11.75 -45.38
CA GLY A 222 -5.65 -12.12 -46.77
C GLY A 222 -4.39 -11.48 -47.37
N GLU A 223 -3.60 -10.77 -46.56
CA GLU A 223 -2.30 -10.22 -46.95
C GLU A 223 -1.18 -10.92 -46.20
N GLN A 224 -0.07 -11.21 -46.89
CA GLN A 224 1.15 -11.71 -46.25
C GLN A 224 1.88 -10.56 -45.58
N VAL A 225 1.87 -10.55 -44.25
CA VAL A 225 2.48 -9.51 -43.41
C VAL A 225 3.52 -10.11 -42.48
N MET A 226 4.42 -9.27 -42.02
CA MET A 226 5.34 -9.64 -40.94
C MET A 226 4.60 -9.58 -39.60
N GLY A 227 4.80 -10.59 -38.77
CA GLY A 227 4.13 -10.74 -37.50
C GLY A 227 4.89 -11.61 -36.53
N LEU A 228 4.18 -12.11 -35.54
CA LEU A 228 4.67 -12.97 -34.48
C LEU A 228 3.81 -14.23 -34.40
N ARG A 229 4.47 -15.38 -34.31
CA ARG A 229 3.83 -16.61 -33.86
C ARG A 229 4.02 -16.78 -32.37
N LEU A 230 2.92 -16.73 -31.63
CA LEU A 230 2.89 -16.69 -30.18
C LEU A 230 2.51 -18.05 -29.57
N ASN A 231 3.14 -18.37 -28.45
CA ASN A 231 2.80 -19.51 -27.59
C ASN A 231 2.81 -19.07 -26.13
N TRP A 232 1.71 -19.32 -25.40
CA TRP A 232 1.62 -18.95 -23.99
C TRP A 232 0.73 -19.88 -23.17
N SER A 233 0.98 -19.88 -21.85
CA SER A 233 0.12 -20.49 -20.85
C SER A 233 0.12 -19.62 -19.61
N LYS A 234 -1.02 -18.96 -19.34
CA LYS A 234 -1.14 -17.93 -18.31
C LYS A 234 -2.19 -18.32 -17.29
N ARG A 235 -1.98 -17.93 -16.04
CA ARG A 235 -2.85 -18.24 -14.91
C ARG A 235 -2.99 -17.07 -13.95
N TYR A 236 -4.07 -17.09 -13.19
CA TYR A 236 -4.41 -16.05 -12.22
C TYR A 236 -4.69 -14.70 -12.87
N ILE A 237 -5.23 -14.70 -14.08
CA ILE A 237 -5.49 -13.49 -14.84
C ILE A 237 -6.87 -12.96 -14.46
N THR A 238 -6.89 -11.85 -13.72
CA THR A 238 -8.12 -11.18 -13.34
C THR A 238 -8.84 -10.66 -14.58
N LEU A 239 -10.16 -10.79 -14.60
CA LEU A 239 -11.08 -10.52 -15.71
C LEU A 239 -10.97 -11.45 -16.94
N ALA A 240 -9.99 -12.35 -17.02
CA ALA A 240 -9.83 -13.22 -18.19
C ALA A 240 -11.11 -13.96 -18.64
N PRO A 241 -11.94 -14.54 -17.73
CA PRO A 241 -13.16 -15.24 -18.15
C PRO A 241 -14.19 -14.38 -18.90
N VAL A 242 -14.11 -13.05 -18.78
CA VAL A 242 -15.06 -12.08 -19.36
C VAL A 242 -14.36 -11.03 -20.22
N ALA A 243 -13.07 -11.19 -20.49
CA ALA A 243 -12.29 -10.24 -21.25
C ALA A 243 -12.58 -10.35 -22.75
N THR A 244 -12.66 -9.21 -23.43
CA THR A 244 -12.74 -9.13 -24.90
C THR A 244 -11.37 -8.79 -25.51
N VAL A 245 -10.45 -8.27 -24.70
CA VAL A 245 -9.10 -7.92 -25.12
C VAL A 245 -8.06 -8.35 -24.08
N LEU A 246 -7.00 -9.00 -24.57
CA LEU A 246 -5.91 -9.59 -23.81
C LEU A 246 -4.64 -8.77 -24.01
N GLY A 247 -4.16 -8.12 -22.96
CA GLY A 247 -2.77 -7.68 -22.90
C GLY A 247 -1.86 -8.87 -22.56
N LEU A 248 -0.86 -9.17 -23.39
CA LEU A 248 0.01 -10.34 -23.21
C LEU A 248 1.47 -9.94 -23.13
N ALA A 249 2.18 -10.41 -22.11
CA ALA A 249 3.64 -10.32 -22.01
C ALA A 249 4.31 -11.65 -22.38
N PHE A 250 5.30 -11.61 -23.29
CA PHE A 250 6.05 -12.76 -23.79
C PHE A 250 7.49 -12.37 -24.14
N LYS A 251 8.39 -13.36 -24.28
CA LYS A 251 9.76 -13.16 -24.80
C LYS A 251 9.75 -13.23 -26.32
N MET A 252 10.29 -12.18 -26.96
CA MET A 252 10.32 -12.05 -28.41
C MET A 252 11.66 -12.49 -29.00
N TYR A 253 11.60 -13.28 -30.07
CA TYR A 253 12.74 -13.87 -30.77
C TYR A 253 12.66 -13.61 -32.27
N ASP A 254 13.79 -13.29 -32.88
CA ASP A 254 13.95 -13.11 -34.33
C ASP A 254 15.07 -14.02 -34.86
N PRO A 255 14.85 -15.35 -34.89
CA PRO A 255 15.88 -16.32 -35.30
C PRO A 255 16.36 -16.10 -36.73
N ASP A 256 15.49 -15.60 -37.61
CA ASP A 256 15.76 -15.42 -39.03
C ASP A 256 16.33 -14.02 -39.37
N GLY A 257 16.31 -13.08 -38.41
CA GLY A 257 16.88 -11.74 -38.59
C GLY A 257 16.02 -10.84 -39.48
N LEU A 258 14.71 -11.00 -39.41
CA LEU A 258 13.74 -10.25 -40.22
C LEU A 258 13.61 -8.79 -39.75
N LEU A 259 13.93 -8.49 -38.48
CA LEU A 259 13.90 -7.15 -37.88
C LEU A 259 15.30 -6.56 -37.66
N GLY A 260 16.33 -7.40 -37.59
CA GLY A 260 17.72 -6.97 -37.46
C GLY A 260 18.64 -8.07 -36.94
N ASP A 261 19.83 -7.67 -36.45
CA ASP A 261 20.89 -8.61 -36.08
C ASP A 261 20.67 -9.31 -34.72
N LYS A 262 19.80 -8.75 -33.86
CA LYS A 262 19.55 -9.26 -32.50
C LYS A 262 18.51 -10.39 -32.52
N LYS A 263 18.95 -11.61 -32.24
CA LYS A 263 18.08 -12.81 -32.23
C LYS A 263 17.14 -12.91 -31.03
N GLU A 264 17.56 -12.45 -29.85
CA GLU A 264 16.72 -12.39 -28.65
C GLU A 264 16.41 -10.93 -28.34
N LEU A 265 15.19 -10.49 -28.61
CA LEU A 265 14.85 -9.07 -28.51
C LEU A 265 14.60 -8.65 -27.06
N GLY A 266 13.86 -9.47 -26.32
CA GLY A 266 13.52 -9.25 -24.90
C GLY A 266 12.03 -9.45 -24.63
N ILE A 267 11.57 -9.05 -23.44
CA ILE A 267 10.15 -9.09 -23.10
C ILE A 267 9.41 -8.04 -23.94
N THR A 268 8.29 -8.42 -24.51
CA THR A 268 7.42 -7.58 -25.35
C THR A 268 5.98 -7.71 -24.87
N CYS A 269 5.22 -6.62 -25.01
CA CYS A 269 3.79 -6.60 -24.69
C CYS A 269 2.98 -6.41 -25.97
N ALA A 270 1.93 -7.22 -26.17
CA ALA A 270 1.00 -7.09 -27.27
C ALA A 270 -0.44 -7.01 -26.76
N LEU A 271 -1.33 -6.47 -27.59
CA LEU A 271 -2.76 -6.40 -27.33
C LEU A 271 -3.52 -7.24 -28.37
N ILE A 272 -4.33 -8.20 -27.91
CA ILE A 272 -4.90 -9.26 -28.75
C ILE A 272 -6.40 -9.37 -28.43
N PRO A 273 -7.32 -9.26 -29.41
CA PRO A 273 -8.72 -9.63 -29.21
C PRO A 273 -8.85 -11.08 -28.72
N THR A 274 -9.72 -11.34 -27.74
CA THR A 274 -9.87 -12.69 -27.18
C THR A 274 -10.61 -13.66 -28.09
N ASP A 275 -11.29 -13.16 -29.12
CA ASP A 275 -11.92 -13.93 -30.19
C ASP A 275 -10.98 -14.23 -31.38
N HIS A 276 -9.72 -13.75 -31.33
CA HIS A 276 -8.74 -13.97 -32.38
C HIS A 276 -8.38 -15.46 -32.51
N PRO A 277 -8.29 -16.02 -33.74
CA PRO A 277 -8.06 -17.45 -33.93
C PRO A 277 -6.86 -18.01 -33.16
N GLY A 278 -7.11 -19.04 -32.36
CA GLY A 278 -6.10 -19.73 -31.55
C GLY A 278 -5.89 -19.13 -30.15
N VAL A 279 -6.51 -18.00 -29.82
CA VAL A 279 -6.64 -17.53 -28.43
C VAL A 279 -7.70 -18.38 -27.73
N GLU A 280 -7.34 -18.93 -26.56
CA GLU A 280 -8.25 -19.72 -25.74
C GLU A 280 -8.44 -19.06 -24.37
N THR A 281 -9.69 -18.73 -24.04
CA THR A 281 -10.08 -18.40 -22.67
C THR A 281 -10.26 -19.70 -21.91
N GLY A 282 -9.40 -19.93 -20.91
CA GLY A 282 -9.37 -21.19 -20.18
C GLY A 282 -10.32 -21.21 -18.98
N GLU A 283 -10.03 -22.08 -18.02
CA GLU A 283 -10.87 -22.28 -16.85
C GLU A 283 -10.87 -21.07 -15.90
N ARG A 284 -12.03 -20.87 -15.24
CA ARG A 284 -12.18 -19.91 -14.15
C ARG A 284 -11.54 -20.44 -12.87
N HIS A 285 -10.73 -19.61 -12.22
CA HIS A 285 -10.29 -19.79 -10.85
C HIS A 285 -11.26 -19.17 -9.86
N TYR A 286 -11.25 -19.68 -8.63
CA TYR A 286 -12.08 -19.17 -7.53
C TYR A 286 -11.21 -18.80 -6.31
N PRO A 287 -10.65 -17.58 -6.28
CA PRO A 287 -9.67 -17.19 -5.26
C PRO A 287 -10.33 -16.99 -3.90
N LEU A 288 -10.12 -17.94 -2.98
CA LEU A 288 -10.60 -17.88 -1.59
C LEU A 288 -12.09 -17.50 -1.48
N ASN A 289 -12.93 -18.14 -2.31
CA ASN A 289 -14.37 -17.93 -2.35
C ASN A 289 -14.81 -16.53 -2.81
N MET A 290 -13.91 -15.69 -3.33
CA MET A 290 -14.26 -14.37 -3.86
C MET A 290 -14.81 -14.46 -5.28
N ALA A 291 -15.80 -13.63 -5.59
CA ALA A 291 -16.58 -13.72 -6.82
C ALA A 291 -16.00 -12.97 -8.03
N PHE A 292 -14.95 -12.15 -7.86
CA PHE A 292 -14.34 -11.45 -8.99
C PHE A 292 -13.82 -12.44 -10.05
N MET A 293 -13.92 -12.06 -11.32
CA MET A 293 -13.50 -12.91 -12.42
C MET A 293 -11.99 -13.10 -12.43
N ASN A 294 -11.54 -14.35 -12.47
CA ASN A 294 -10.12 -14.72 -12.54
C ASN A 294 -10.00 -16.06 -13.24
N GLY A 295 -8.99 -16.26 -14.10
CA GLY A 295 -8.87 -17.51 -14.84
C GLY A 295 -7.53 -17.71 -15.52
N THR A 296 -7.52 -18.60 -16.50
CA THR A 296 -6.38 -18.91 -17.37
C THR A 296 -6.62 -18.43 -18.80
N THR A 297 -5.53 -18.28 -19.55
CA THR A 297 -5.57 -18.03 -20.99
C THR A 297 -4.46 -18.81 -21.66
N TYR A 298 -4.74 -19.38 -22.82
CA TYR A 298 -3.78 -20.18 -23.59
C TYR A 298 -3.71 -19.72 -25.04
N GLY A 299 -2.60 -20.03 -25.68
CA GLY A 299 -2.47 -19.87 -27.12
C GLY A 299 -1.33 -20.71 -27.64
N LYS A 300 -1.55 -21.33 -28.79
CA LYS A 300 -0.57 -22.14 -29.48
C LYS A 300 -0.52 -21.78 -30.95
N ASP A 301 0.68 -21.44 -31.42
CA ASP A 301 0.94 -21.03 -32.79
C ASP A 301 0.04 -19.87 -33.28
N VAL A 302 -0.32 -18.95 -32.40
CA VAL A 302 -1.22 -17.83 -32.71
C VAL A 302 -0.45 -16.76 -33.45
N PHE A 303 -0.87 -16.44 -34.68
CA PHE A 303 -0.25 -15.39 -35.47
C PHE A 303 -0.87 -14.02 -35.18
N ILE A 304 -0.06 -13.01 -34.89
CA ILE A 304 -0.48 -11.60 -34.78
C ILE A 304 0.43 -10.71 -35.63
N PRO A 305 -0.08 -9.62 -36.24
CA PRO A 305 0.77 -8.65 -36.95
C PRO A 305 1.64 -7.85 -35.96
N LEU A 306 2.79 -7.34 -36.42
CA LEU A 306 3.70 -6.56 -35.56
C LEU A 306 3.06 -5.30 -34.97
N ASP A 307 2.09 -4.70 -35.65
CA ASP A 307 1.38 -3.50 -35.20
C ASP A 307 0.51 -3.74 -33.95
N TRP A 308 0.33 -5.00 -33.52
CA TRP A 308 -0.33 -5.34 -32.26
C TRP A 308 0.61 -5.31 -31.05
N ILE A 309 1.94 -5.21 -31.26
CA ILE A 309 2.88 -4.86 -30.20
C ILE A 309 2.52 -3.47 -29.69
N ILE A 310 2.38 -3.29 -28.38
CA ILE A 310 2.04 -1.99 -27.79
C ILE A 310 3.17 -1.01 -28.11
N GLY A 311 2.85 0.07 -28.83
CA GLY A 311 3.83 1.02 -29.37
C GLY A 311 4.52 0.60 -30.67
N GLY A 312 4.01 -0.45 -31.32
CA GLY A 312 4.48 -0.95 -32.61
C GLY A 312 5.86 -1.62 -32.53
N GLN A 313 6.45 -1.84 -33.70
CA GLN A 313 7.77 -2.49 -33.85
C GLN A 313 8.87 -1.78 -33.05
N GLU A 314 8.80 -0.46 -32.88
CA GLU A 314 9.78 0.31 -32.10
C GLU A 314 9.81 -0.09 -30.62
N CYS A 315 8.73 -0.68 -30.11
CA CYS A 315 8.61 -1.16 -28.74
C CYS A 315 8.92 -2.66 -28.58
N ALA A 316 9.34 -3.35 -29.64
CA ALA A 316 9.84 -4.72 -29.55
C ALA A 316 11.00 -4.82 -28.53
N GLY A 317 10.86 -5.74 -27.57
CA GLY A 317 11.84 -5.95 -26.49
C GLY A 317 11.81 -4.92 -25.35
N ARG A 318 10.95 -3.89 -25.40
CA ARG A 318 10.83 -2.85 -24.35
C ARG A 318 9.73 -3.12 -23.32
N GLY A 319 9.07 -4.28 -23.40
CA GLY A 319 7.93 -4.63 -22.55
C GLY A 319 8.28 -4.72 -21.05
N TRP A 320 9.49 -5.13 -20.68
CA TRP A 320 9.89 -5.18 -19.27
C TRP A 320 9.88 -3.80 -18.61
N ARG A 321 10.45 -2.80 -19.28
CA ARG A 321 10.41 -1.40 -18.84
C ARG A 321 8.97 -0.90 -18.67
N MET A 322 8.11 -1.15 -19.65
CA MET A 322 6.68 -0.78 -19.59
C MET A 322 5.99 -1.39 -18.37
N LEU A 323 6.23 -2.68 -18.11
CA LEU A 323 5.67 -3.39 -16.98
C LEU A 323 6.14 -2.80 -15.65
N VAL A 324 7.44 -2.52 -15.50
CA VAL A 324 7.99 -1.98 -14.25
C VAL A 324 7.46 -0.56 -13.96
N GLU A 325 7.37 0.29 -14.99
CA GLU A 325 6.86 1.65 -14.88
C GLU A 325 5.36 1.66 -14.48
N CYS A 326 4.48 0.96 -15.21
CA CYS A 326 3.04 0.92 -14.89
C CYS A 326 2.73 0.14 -13.59
N LEU A 327 3.42 -0.98 -13.31
CA LEU A 327 3.25 -1.71 -12.04
C LEU A 327 3.62 -0.84 -10.83
N SER A 328 4.58 0.08 -10.98
CA SER A 328 5.00 0.98 -9.91
C SER A 328 3.86 1.91 -9.48
N ALA A 329 3.13 2.49 -10.44
CA ALA A 329 1.99 3.35 -10.17
C ALA A 329 0.82 2.57 -9.54
N GLY A 330 0.42 1.44 -10.13
CA GLY A 330 -0.68 0.60 -9.63
C GLY A 330 -0.50 0.17 -8.18
N ARG A 331 0.73 -0.22 -7.78
CA ARG A 331 1.05 -0.59 -6.38
C ARG A 331 0.82 0.53 -5.37
N GLY A 332 0.88 1.79 -5.78
CA GLY A 332 0.65 2.95 -4.94
C GLY A 332 -0.83 3.32 -4.76
N ILE A 333 -1.73 2.73 -5.56
CA ILE A 333 -3.15 3.09 -5.64
C ILE A 333 -4.03 1.91 -5.22
N SER A 334 -3.93 0.79 -5.93
CA SER A 334 -4.86 -0.34 -5.92
C SER A 334 -4.99 -1.04 -4.56
N LEU A 335 -4.03 -1.90 -4.20
CA LEU A 335 -4.06 -2.64 -2.93
C LEU A 335 -3.97 -1.75 -1.67
N PRO A 336 -3.25 -0.61 -1.69
CA PRO A 336 -3.37 0.40 -0.65
C PRO A 336 -4.81 0.88 -0.41
N ALA A 337 -5.60 1.10 -1.47
CA ALA A 337 -6.99 1.51 -1.34
C ALA A 337 -7.85 0.47 -0.61
N LEU A 338 -7.68 -0.82 -0.93
CA LEU A 338 -8.39 -1.92 -0.25
C LEU A 338 -8.01 -2.02 1.24
N SER A 339 -6.74 -1.76 1.54
CA SER A 339 -6.24 -1.78 2.92
C SER A 339 -6.78 -0.62 3.74
N ALA A 340 -6.85 0.59 3.16
CA ALA A 340 -7.50 1.72 3.79
C ALA A 340 -8.99 1.44 4.02
N ALA A 341 -9.70 0.88 3.04
CA ALA A 341 -11.10 0.49 3.16
C ALA A 341 -11.36 -0.44 4.35
N THR A 342 -10.49 -1.44 4.54
CA THR A 342 -10.48 -2.31 5.73
C THR A 342 -10.39 -1.49 7.03
N GLY A 343 -9.49 -0.51 7.08
CA GLY A 343 -9.35 0.41 8.22
C GLY A 343 -10.62 1.21 8.50
N HIS A 344 -11.20 1.84 7.47
CA HIS A 344 -12.43 2.63 7.60
C HIS A 344 -13.61 1.78 8.08
N LEU A 345 -13.84 0.62 7.47
CA LEU A 345 -14.92 -0.30 7.84
C LEU A 345 -14.75 -0.86 9.25
N ALA A 346 -13.56 -1.38 9.57
CA ALA A 346 -13.25 -1.93 10.88
C ALA A 346 -13.38 -0.85 11.98
N SER A 347 -12.85 0.35 11.75
CA SER A 347 -12.97 1.45 12.70
C SER A 347 -14.42 1.84 12.96
N LYS A 348 -15.25 1.93 11.92
CA LYS A 348 -16.67 2.32 12.05
C LYS A 348 -17.48 1.22 12.75
N MET A 349 -17.43 0.00 12.24
CA MET A 349 -18.31 -1.08 12.66
C MET A 349 -17.87 -1.72 13.98
N THR A 350 -16.56 -1.87 14.20
CA THR A 350 -16.04 -2.51 15.42
C THR A 350 -16.18 -1.62 16.63
N SER A 351 -15.99 -0.31 16.51
CA SER A 351 -16.23 0.61 17.63
C SER A 351 -17.70 0.65 18.01
N ALA A 352 -18.59 0.64 17.01
CA ALA A 352 -20.03 0.53 17.21
C ALA A 352 -20.41 -0.77 17.93
N TYR A 353 -19.93 -1.92 17.42
CA TYR A 353 -20.17 -3.22 18.04
C TYR A 353 -19.64 -3.27 19.48
N ALA A 354 -18.45 -2.72 19.74
CA ALA A 354 -17.84 -2.70 21.07
C ALA A 354 -18.69 -1.92 22.09
N MET A 355 -19.36 -0.86 21.65
CA MET A 355 -20.28 -0.08 22.48
C MET A 355 -21.61 -0.81 22.69
N VAL A 356 -22.18 -1.37 21.62
CA VAL A 356 -23.52 -1.98 21.58
C VAL A 356 -23.57 -3.34 22.28
N ARG A 357 -22.53 -4.15 22.13
CA ARG A 357 -22.45 -5.49 22.73
C ARG A 357 -22.15 -5.39 24.21
N GLN A 358 -22.97 -6.05 25.04
CA GLN A 358 -22.76 -6.12 26.49
C GLN A 358 -22.41 -7.54 26.95
N GLN A 359 -21.42 -7.66 27.83
CA GLN A 359 -21.04 -8.88 28.56
C GLN A 359 -20.64 -8.50 29.99
N PHE A 360 -20.82 -9.42 30.94
CA PHE A 360 -20.55 -9.18 32.36
C PHE A 360 -21.18 -7.89 32.90
N GLY A 361 -22.35 -7.51 32.36
CA GLY A 361 -23.14 -6.36 32.79
C GLY A 361 -22.70 -4.99 32.25
N VAL A 362 -21.69 -4.91 31.37
CA VAL A 362 -21.20 -3.66 30.76
C VAL A 362 -20.96 -3.83 29.25
N SER A 363 -20.82 -2.72 28.53
CA SER A 363 -20.39 -2.75 27.12
C SER A 363 -18.98 -3.33 26.99
N ILE A 364 -18.73 -4.13 25.95
CA ILE A 364 -17.43 -4.80 25.81
C ILE A 364 -16.28 -3.83 25.56
N GLY A 365 -16.55 -2.64 25.02
CA GLY A 365 -15.57 -1.57 24.86
C GLY A 365 -15.02 -1.00 26.17
N GLN A 366 -15.56 -1.40 27.33
CA GLN A 366 -15.02 -1.06 28.65
C GLN A 366 -13.93 -2.04 29.14
N PHE A 367 -13.74 -3.18 28.47
CA PHE A 367 -12.68 -4.12 28.82
C PHE A 367 -11.36 -3.69 28.18
N GLU A 368 -10.30 -3.53 28.96
CA GLU A 368 -8.99 -3.04 28.48
C GLU A 368 -8.41 -3.93 27.38
N GLY A 369 -8.63 -5.25 27.41
CA GLY A 369 -8.21 -6.15 26.32
C GLY A 369 -8.93 -5.88 24.99
N VAL A 370 -10.19 -5.43 25.02
CA VAL A 370 -10.91 -4.97 23.82
C VAL A 370 -10.41 -3.60 23.39
N GLN A 371 -10.12 -2.71 24.35
CA GLN A 371 -9.57 -1.38 24.08
C GLN A 371 -8.20 -1.45 23.41
N GLU A 372 -7.33 -2.39 23.80
CA GLU A 372 -6.03 -2.58 23.17
C GLU A 372 -6.17 -2.88 21.66
N ALA A 373 -7.06 -3.82 21.30
CA ALA A 373 -7.36 -4.16 19.91
C ALA A 373 -8.06 -3.01 19.17
N LEU A 374 -9.04 -2.35 19.80
CA LEU A 374 -9.76 -1.23 19.19
C LEU A 374 -8.86 -0.01 18.96
N ALA A 375 -7.92 0.26 19.86
CA ALA A 375 -6.92 1.31 19.70
C ALA A 375 -5.98 1.03 18.53
N ARG A 376 -5.59 -0.24 18.35
CA ARG A 376 -4.79 -0.68 17.21
C ARG A 376 -5.55 -0.53 15.90
N ILE A 377 -6.84 -0.86 15.86
CA ILE A 377 -7.72 -0.58 14.72
C ILE A 377 -7.71 0.93 14.38
N GLY A 378 -7.98 1.79 15.36
CA GLY A 378 -8.04 3.24 15.14
C GLY A 378 -6.71 3.86 14.70
N GLY A 379 -5.62 3.57 15.41
CA GLY A 379 -4.30 4.13 15.12
C GLY A 379 -3.72 3.66 13.78
N LEU A 380 -3.92 2.38 13.43
CA LEU A 380 -3.52 1.87 12.12
C LEU A 380 -4.40 2.42 11.00
N THR A 381 -5.70 2.63 11.24
CA THR A 381 -6.60 3.29 10.26
C THR A 381 -6.13 4.70 9.93
N TYR A 382 -5.70 5.48 10.94
CA TYR A 382 -5.13 6.80 10.70
C TYR A 382 -3.85 6.74 9.85
N THR A 383 -2.99 5.75 10.11
CA THR A 383 -1.76 5.51 9.35
C THR A 383 -2.04 5.11 7.91
N LEU A 384 -2.97 4.16 7.70
CA LEU A 384 -3.40 3.67 6.39
C LEU A 384 -3.89 4.82 5.52
N GLU A 385 -4.80 5.63 6.04
CA GLU A 385 -5.35 6.76 5.28
C GLU A 385 -4.29 7.84 5.01
N SER A 386 -3.43 8.14 5.99
CA SER A 386 -2.33 9.09 5.78
C SER A 386 -1.38 8.64 4.66
N CYS A 387 -1.02 7.36 4.66
CA CYS A 387 -0.17 6.76 3.63
C CYS A 387 -0.84 6.75 2.26
N ARG A 388 -2.14 6.41 2.20
CA ARG A 388 -2.94 6.41 0.97
C ARG A 388 -2.94 7.78 0.30
N LEU A 389 -3.32 8.82 1.06
CA LEU A 389 -3.41 10.20 0.56
C LEU A 389 -2.07 10.68 0.00
N MET A 390 -0.99 10.55 0.79
CA MET A 390 0.33 11.05 0.40
C MET A 390 0.91 10.29 -0.80
N THR A 391 0.72 8.97 -0.86
CA THR A 391 1.26 8.13 -1.95
C THR A 391 0.51 8.37 -3.26
N ALA A 392 -0.82 8.42 -3.23
CA ALA A 392 -1.61 8.75 -4.42
C ALA A 392 -1.34 10.17 -4.90
N GLY A 393 -1.22 11.14 -3.99
CA GLY A 393 -0.86 12.52 -4.32
C GLY A 393 0.52 12.66 -4.98
N ALA A 394 1.47 11.77 -4.67
CA ALA A 394 2.76 11.73 -5.37
C ALA A 394 2.61 11.32 -6.84
N ILE A 395 1.72 10.37 -7.12
CA ILE A 395 1.43 9.92 -8.49
C ILE A 395 0.71 11.02 -9.28
N ASP A 396 -0.16 11.79 -8.63
CA ASP A 396 -0.80 12.97 -9.24
C ASP A 396 0.19 14.06 -9.65
N LEU A 397 1.32 14.16 -8.93
CA LEU A 397 2.46 15.01 -9.32
C LEU A 397 3.26 14.46 -10.51
N LYS A 398 2.78 13.41 -11.18
CA LYS A 398 3.43 12.71 -12.29
C LYS A 398 4.79 12.12 -11.90
N LEU A 399 4.94 11.77 -10.62
CA LEU A 399 6.09 11.03 -10.12
C LEU A 399 5.78 9.53 -10.11
N SER A 400 6.80 8.70 -10.35
CA SER A 400 6.74 7.25 -10.17
C SER A 400 7.68 6.78 -9.04
N PRO A 401 7.36 7.07 -7.76
CA PRO A 401 8.25 6.78 -6.64
C PRO A 401 8.19 5.29 -6.25
N SER A 402 8.91 4.43 -6.97
CA SER A 402 8.81 2.96 -6.89
C SER A 402 9.08 2.36 -5.51
N VAL A 403 9.99 2.95 -4.74
CA VAL A 403 10.28 2.54 -3.36
C VAL A 403 9.11 2.87 -2.45
N VAL A 404 8.54 4.06 -2.60
CA VAL A 404 7.40 4.52 -1.80
C VAL A 404 6.15 3.69 -2.09
N THR A 405 5.87 3.38 -3.35
CA THR A 405 4.73 2.53 -3.71
C THR A 405 4.93 1.08 -3.22
N ALA A 406 6.17 0.58 -3.20
CA ALA A 406 6.50 -0.71 -2.56
C ALA A 406 6.29 -0.69 -1.04
N ILE A 407 6.68 0.40 -0.35
CA ILE A 407 6.43 0.60 1.09
C ILE A 407 4.92 0.58 1.35
N ALA A 408 4.15 1.37 0.59
CA ALA A 408 2.70 1.45 0.71
C ALA A 408 2.06 0.07 0.51
N LYS A 409 2.39 -0.63 -0.58
CA LYS A 409 1.87 -1.97 -0.88
C LYS A 409 2.13 -2.95 0.25
N TYR A 410 3.38 -3.09 0.69
CA TYR A 410 3.74 -4.07 1.72
C TYR A 410 3.13 -3.71 3.08
N HIS A 411 3.41 -2.51 3.60
CA HIS A 411 3.02 -2.16 4.96
C HIS A 411 1.52 -1.97 5.11
N MET A 412 0.84 -1.36 4.13
CA MET A 412 -0.60 -1.14 4.25
C MET A 412 -1.38 -2.45 4.20
N THR A 413 -0.98 -3.40 3.35
CA THR A 413 -1.69 -4.71 3.29
C THR A 413 -1.44 -5.56 4.54
N GLU A 414 -0.26 -5.50 5.16
CA GLU A 414 -0.02 -6.14 6.46
C GLU A 414 -0.80 -5.43 7.60
N MET A 415 -0.84 -4.09 7.61
CA MET A 415 -1.66 -3.35 8.57
C MET A 415 -3.15 -3.66 8.41
N GLY A 416 -3.65 -3.73 7.17
CA GLY A 416 -5.01 -4.14 6.86
C GLY A 416 -5.34 -5.54 7.38
N ARG A 417 -4.42 -6.51 7.24
CA ARG A 417 -4.57 -7.84 7.84
C ARG A 417 -4.69 -7.74 9.37
N THR A 418 -3.80 -7.01 10.03
CA THR A 418 -3.84 -6.83 11.49
C THR A 418 -5.16 -6.21 11.95
N VAL A 419 -5.59 -5.13 11.29
CA VAL A 419 -6.86 -4.45 11.59
C VAL A 419 -8.06 -5.38 11.43
N MET A 420 -8.11 -6.15 10.35
CA MET A 420 -9.21 -7.10 10.13
C MET A 420 -9.18 -8.24 11.15
N ASN A 421 -8.00 -8.74 11.54
CA ASN A 421 -7.88 -9.76 12.59
C ASN A 421 -8.40 -9.22 13.94
N ASP A 422 -7.96 -8.04 14.37
CA ASP A 422 -8.46 -7.39 15.60
C ASP A 422 -9.99 -7.19 15.53
N ALA A 423 -10.52 -6.82 14.37
CA ALA A 423 -11.97 -6.67 14.17
C ALA A 423 -12.71 -8.00 14.32
N MET A 424 -12.18 -9.09 13.74
CA MET A 424 -12.74 -10.43 13.87
C MET A 424 -12.70 -10.92 15.32
N ASP A 425 -11.61 -10.67 16.05
CA ASP A 425 -11.46 -11.06 17.45
C ASP A 425 -12.50 -10.35 18.34
N ILE A 426 -12.71 -9.04 18.13
CA ILE A 426 -13.71 -8.27 18.88
C ILE A 426 -15.14 -8.74 18.56
N HIS A 427 -15.46 -9.04 17.29
CA HIS A 427 -16.79 -9.52 16.90
C HIS A 427 -17.04 -10.98 17.29
N SER A 428 -15.97 -11.77 17.42
CA SER A 428 -15.97 -13.17 17.84
C SER A 428 -16.97 -13.99 17.01
N GLY A 429 -17.91 -14.69 17.67
CA GLY A 429 -18.93 -15.52 17.02
C GLY A 429 -19.70 -14.81 15.90
N LYS A 430 -19.96 -13.49 16.00
CA LYS A 430 -20.64 -12.74 14.93
C LYS A 430 -19.80 -12.65 13.67
N GLY A 431 -18.50 -12.41 13.80
CA GLY A 431 -17.60 -12.25 12.66
C GLY A 431 -17.48 -13.52 11.81
N ILE A 432 -17.65 -14.70 12.42
CA ILE A 432 -17.46 -15.99 11.75
C ILE A 432 -18.75 -16.65 11.23
N GLN A 433 -19.94 -16.11 11.52
CA GLN A 433 -21.19 -16.57 10.90
C GLN A 433 -21.43 -15.79 9.60
N VAL A 434 -21.20 -16.43 8.46
CA VAL A 434 -21.38 -15.79 7.14
C VAL A 434 -22.87 -15.67 6.83
N GLY A 435 -23.30 -14.47 6.44
CA GLY A 435 -24.69 -14.19 6.05
C GLY A 435 -24.90 -12.72 5.68
N PRO A 436 -26.14 -12.32 5.35
CA PRO A 436 -26.46 -10.96 4.91
C PRO A 436 -26.13 -9.86 5.95
N ASN A 437 -26.11 -10.19 7.25
CA ASN A 437 -25.80 -9.22 8.30
C ASN A 437 -24.30 -9.16 8.65
N ASN A 438 -23.45 -9.96 8.01
CA ASN A 438 -22.02 -10.00 8.26
C ASN A 438 -21.25 -9.10 7.28
N TYR A 439 -20.65 -8.04 7.80
CA TYR A 439 -19.86 -7.07 7.04
C TYR A 439 -18.34 -7.29 7.12
N LEU A 440 -17.85 -8.36 7.78
CA LEU A 440 -16.40 -8.62 7.92
C LEU A 440 -15.93 -9.85 7.15
N ALA A 441 -16.77 -10.88 7.04
CA ALA A 441 -16.35 -12.21 6.62
C ALA A 441 -15.68 -12.24 5.23
N HIS A 442 -16.30 -11.64 4.21
CA HIS A 442 -15.71 -11.63 2.86
C HIS A 442 -14.46 -10.77 2.77
N GLY A 443 -14.43 -9.63 3.47
CA GLY A 443 -13.23 -8.82 3.61
C GLY A 443 -12.08 -9.64 4.20
N TYR A 444 -12.33 -10.38 5.28
CA TYR A 444 -11.36 -11.28 5.91
C TYR A 444 -10.90 -12.40 4.97
N MET A 445 -11.81 -13.06 4.26
CA MET A 445 -11.49 -14.12 3.29
C MET A 445 -10.61 -13.60 2.14
N GLY A 446 -10.79 -12.35 1.74
CA GLY A 446 -10.03 -11.71 0.65
C GLY A 446 -8.63 -11.24 1.03
N ILE A 447 -8.31 -11.01 2.31
CA ILE A 447 -7.01 -10.49 2.77
C ILE A 447 -5.79 -11.24 2.19
N PRO A 448 -5.76 -12.59 2.12
CA PRO A 448 -4.60 -13.31 1.61
C PRO A 448 -4.32 -13.07 0.12
N VAL A 449 -5.30 -12.58 -0.65
CA VAL A 449 -5.09 -12.20 -2.06
C VAL A 449 -4.20 -10.96 -2.12
N SER A 450 -4.55 -9.89 -1.40
CA SER A 450 -3.85 -8.60 -1.43
C SER A 450 -2.38 -8.67 -1.02
N ILE A 451 -2.02 -9.59 -0.13
CA ILE A 451 -0.63 -9.77 0.32
C ILE A 451 0.21 -10.63 -0.63
N THR A 452 -0.43 -11.32 -1.56
CA THR A 452 0.19 -12.26 -2.51
C THR A 452 0.40 -11.63 -3.89
N VAL A 453 -0.59 -10.89 -4.39
CA VAL A 453 -0.56 -10.33 -5.76
C VAL A 453 0.22 -9.01 -5.85
N GLU A 454 0.45 -8.53 -7.08
CA GLU A 454 1.23 -7.32 -7.41
C GLU A 454 2.65 -7.30 -6.84
N GLY A 455 3.23 -8.50 -6.69
CA GLY A 455 4.50 -8.74 -6.03
C GLY A 455 4.27 -9.15 -4.57
N ALA A 456 4.49 -10.42 -4.26
CA ALA A 456 4.25 -10.95 -2.92
C ALA A 456 4.95 -10.09 -1.84
N ASN A 457 4.32 -9.95 -0.67
CA ASN A 457 4.85 -9.12 0.42
C ASN A 457 6.28 -9.51 0.83
N ILE A 458 6.61 -10.81 0.77
CA ILE A 458 7.97 -11.31 1.00
C ILE A 458 8.96 -10.71 0.00
N LEU A 459 8.66 -10.74 -1.31
CA LEU A 459 9.53 -10.17 -2.33
C LEU A 459 9.63 -8.65 -2.20
N THR A 460 8.48 -7.99 -2.03
CA THR A 460 8.41 -6.52 -1.92
C THR A 460 9.26 -6.02 -0.76
N ARG A 461 9.11 -6.61 0.43
CA ARG A 461 9.86 -6.22 1.61
C ARG A 461 11.37 -6.51 1.48
N ASN A 462 11.73 -7.71 1.03
CA ASN A 462 13.11 -8.17 1.12
C ASN A 462 13.99 -7.71 -0.07
N LEU A 463 13.39 -7.50 -1.24
CA LEU A 463 14.14 -7.17 -2.47
C LEU A 463 13.88 -5.74 -2.97
N MET A 464 12.64 -5.25 -2.95
CA MET A 464 12.29 -3.96 -3.58
C MET A 464 12.57 -2.77 -2.67
N ILE A 465 11.98 -2.72 -1.47
CA ILE A 465 12.00 -1.53 -0.59
C ILE A 465 13.43 -1.05 -0.33
N PHE A 466 14.31 -1.93 0.13
CA PHE A 466 15.68 -1.55 0.44
C PHE A 466 16.66 -1.88 -0.68
N GLY A 467 16.54 -3.01 -1.38
CA GLY A 467 17.51 -3.39 -2.42
C GLY A 467 17.61 -2.35 -3.54
N GLN A 468 16.46 -1.92 -4.07
CA GLN A 468 16.40 -0.86 -5.08
C GLN A 468 16.54 0.52 -4.43
N GLY A 469 15.86 0.76 -3.31
CA GLY A 469 15.86 2.07 -2.64
C GLY A 469 17.22 2.50 -2.09
N ALA A 470 18.01 1.59 -1.53
CA ALA A 470 19.31 1.94 -0.98
C ALA A 470 20.30 2.38 -2.07
N THR A 471 20.22 1.81 -3.28
CA THR A 471 21.11 2.22 -4.39
C THR A 471 20.63 3.53 -5.00
N ARG A 472 19.31 3.65 -5.22
CA ARG A 472 18.69 4.75 -5.96
C ARG A 472 18.52 6.02 -5.13
N CYS A 473 18.11 5.88 -3.87
CA CYS A 473 17.76 7.00 -3.00
C CYS A 473 18.95 7.49 -2.18
N HIS A 474 20.07 6.73 -2.17
CA HIS A 474 21.30 7.18 -1.54
C HIS A 474 21.93 8.34 -2.36
N PRO A 475 22.35 9.46 -1.73
CA PRO A 475 22.75 10.67 -2.46
C PRO A 475 23.96 10.51 -3.41
N PHE A 476 24.79 9.49 -3.17
CA PHE A 476 26.08 9.30 -3.85
C PHE A 476 26.20 7.99 -4.64
N VAL A 477 25.54 6.90 -4.22
CA VAL A 477 25.90 5.54 -4.69
C VAL A 477 25.65 5.38 -6.18
N LEU A 478 24.46 5.75 -6.68
CA LEU A 478 24.17 5.68 -8.12
C LEU A 478 25.16 6.49 -8.96
N LYS A 479 25.51 7.70 -8.53
CA LYS A 479 26.48 8.57 -9.21
C LYS A 479 27.89 7.98 -9.21
N GLU A 480 28.28 7.32 -8.13
CA GLU A 480 29.56 6.61 -8.02
C GLU A 480 29.59 5.40 -8.97
N MET A 481 28.47 4.68 -9.11
CA MET A 481 28.30 3.58 -10.08
C MET A 481 28.40 4.08 -11.53
N GLU A 482 27.73 5.18 -11.86
CA GLU A 482 27.79 5.82 -13.17
C GLU A 482 29.21 6.30 -13.50
N ALA A 483 29.89 6.97 -12.56
CA ALA A 483 31.27 7.40 -12.73
C ALA A 483 32.21 6.20 -12.96
N ALA A 484 31.99 5.09 -12.25
CA ALA A 484 32.77 3.87 -12.44
C ALA A 484 32.48 3.14 -13.77
N ALA A 485 31.34 3.41 -14.41
CA ALA A 485 30.97 2.80 -15.68
C ALA A 485 31.45 3.60 -16.92
N MET A 486 32.06 4.77 -16.73
CA MET A 486 32.61 5.59 -17.80
C MET A 486 33.79 4.90 -18.51
N GLU A 487 33.89 5.09 -19.84
CA GLU A 487 34.96 4.52 -20.68
C GLU A 487 36.32 5.21 -20.46
N ASP A 488 36.32 6.52 -20.19
CA ASP A 488 37.53 7.31 -19.87
C ASP A 488 37.89 7.16 -18.39
N ASP A 489 38.90 6.34 -18.10
CA ASP A 489 39.36 6.02 -16.75
C ASP A 489 39.89 7.24 -15.96
N ASP A 490 40.48 8.23 -16.62
CA ASP A 490 41.04 9.41 -15.93
C ASP A 490 39.93 10.41 -15.58
N ALA A 491 38.98 10.63 -16.49
CA ALA A 491 37.77 11.41 -16.22
C ALA A 491 36.92 10.74 -15.13
N ALA A 492 36.75 9.41 -15.21
CA ALA A 492 36.03 8.60 -14.23
C ALA A 492 36.63 8.73 -12.83
N LEU A 493 37.96 8.61 -12.71
CA LEU A 493 38.66 8.72 -11.43
C LEU A 493 38.52 10.13 -10.84
N GLY A 494 38.56 11.18 -11.68
CA GLY A 494 38.36 12.56 -11.24
C GLY A 494 36.96 12.82 -10.68
N GLN A 495 35.93 12.33 -11.36
CA GLN A 495 34.54 12.45 -10.90
C GLN A 495 34.30 11.61 -9.63
N PHE A 496 34.82 10.39 -9.60
CA PHE A 496 34.73 9.50 -8.44
C PHE A 496 35.42 10.08 -7.20
N ASP A 497 36.59 10.72 -7.33
CA ASP A 497 37.29 11.39 -6.22
C ASP A 497 36.41 12.45 -5.54
N SER A 498 35.73 13.29 -6.33
CA SER A 498 34.84 14.31 -5.79
C SER A 498 33.63 13.71 -5.08
N LEU A 499 33.00 12.69 -5.68
CA LEU A 499 31.86 11.99 -5.09
C LEU A 499 32.25 11.29 -3.77
N LEU A 500 33.35 10.54 -3.78
CA LEU A 500 33.85 9.81 -2.62
C LEU A 500 34.14 10.75 -1.43
N MET A 501 34.71 11.93 -1.68
CA MET A 501 34.97 12.89 -0.59
C MET A 501 33.69 13.43 0.03
N ASN A 502 32.71 13.77 -0.82
CA ASN A 502 31.41 14.22 -0.34
C ASN A 502 30.66 13.10 0.42
N HIS A 503 30.78 11.86 -0.04
CA HIS A 503 30.22 10.68 0.62
C HIS A 503 30.87 10.44 2.00
N ILE A 504 32.20 10.53 2.11
CA ILE A 504 32.90 10.40 3.41
C ILE A 504 32.44 11.50 4.38
N LEU A 505 32.32 12.74 3.92
CA LEU A 505 31.82 13.86 4.73
C LEU A 505 30.36 13.65 5.16
N PHE A 506 29.53 13.14 4.26
CA PHE A 506 28.14 12.78 4.53
C PHE A 506 28.03 11.70 5.61
N ALA A 507 28.76 10.59 5.46
CA ALA A 507 28.79 9.49 6.43
C ALA A 507 29.29 9.97 7.80
N ALA A 508 30.37 10.76 7.83
CA ALA A 508 30.93 11.31 9.06
C ALA A 508 29.96 12.28 9.77
N SER A 509 29.28 13.15 9.01
CA SER A 509 28.25 14.07 9.53
C SER A 509 27.08 13.31 10.13
N ASN A 510 26.54 12.33 9.40
CA ASN A 510 25.44 11.49 9.86
C ASN A 510 25.81 10.67 11.10
N ALA A 511 27.00 10.08 11.15
CA ALA A 511 27.48 9.35 12.32
C ALA A 511 27.60 10.26 13.56
N SER A 512 28.29 11.39 13.41
CA SER A 512 28.52 12.34 14.52
C SER A 512 27.20 12.85 15.07
N MET A 513 26.29 13.21 14.17
CA MET A 513 25.02 13.78 14.57
C MET A 513 23.98 12.75 15.03
N ALA A 514 24.00 11.52 14.51
CA ALA A 514 23.22 10.42 15.05
C ALA A 514 23.61 10.18 16.52
N PHE A 515 24.90 10.21 16.83
CA PHE A 515 25.42 10.07 18.19
C PHE A 515 24.99 11.24 19.09
N VAL A 516 25.16 12.49 18.65
CA VAL A 516 24.75 13.68 19.41
C VAL A 516 23.24 13.67 19.68
N HIS A 517 22.42 13.42 18.65
CA HIS A 517 20.97 13.30 18.83
C HIS A 517 20.61 12.11 19.71
N GLY A 518 21.34 11.00 19.62
CA GLY A 518 21.16 9.84 20.50
C GLY A 518 21.41 10.14 21.96
N LEU A 519 22.50 10.85 22.27
CA LEU A 519 22.89 11.22 23.63
C LEU A 519 21.90 12.23 24.24
N THR A 520 21.39 13.13 23.42
CA THR A 520 20.56 14.28 23.85
C THR A 520 19.06 14.03 23.69
N ARG A 521 18.65 12.80 23.36
CA ARG A 521 17.26 12.44 23.03
C ARG A 521 16.64 13.39 21.98
N SER A 522 17.44 13.75 20.98
CA SER A 522 17.09 14.64 19.86
C SER A 522 16.78 16.08 20.26
N TYR A 523 17.15 16.53 21.47
CA TYR A 523 16.87 17.89 21.94
C TYR A 523 17.34 18.97 20.95
N PHE A 524 18.56 18.80 20.42
CA PHE A 524 19.20 19.72 19.45
C PHE A 524 18.75 19.53 17.99
N ALA A 525 17.93 18.53 17.69
CA ALA A 525 17.35 18.41 16.36
C ALA A 525 16.33 19.54 16.13
N LYS A 526 16.18 19.98 14.88
CA LYS A 526 15.20 21.00 14.50
C LYS A 526 13.86 20.36 14.15
N ALA A 527 12.78 21.09 14.38
CA ALA A 527 11.44 20.76 13.92
C ALA A 527 10.90 21.93 13.10
N PRO A 528 10.14 21.68 12.02
CA PRO A 528 9.51 22.74 11.22
C PRO A 528 8.33 23.40 11.95
N VAL A 529 7.81 22.75 13.00
CA VAL A 529 6.62 23.14 13.75
C VAL A 529 6.91 23.20 15.26
N SER A 530 5.99 23.83 15.99
CA SER A 530 5.94 23.85 17.46
C SER A 530 4.78 22.98 17.98
N GLY A 531 4.70 22.79 19.30
CA GLY A 531 3.63 22.01 19.93
C GLY A 531 3.96 20.52 20.07
N GLU A 532 2.92 19.71 20.26
CA GLU A 532 3.04 18.31 20.67
C GLU A 532 3.69 17.39 19.62
N THR A 533 3.56 17.72 18.34
CA THR A 533 4.16 16.92 17.26
C THR A 533 5.63 17.27 16.98
N ALA A 534 6.14 18.40 17.50
CA ALA A 534 7.50 18.88 17.22
C ALA A 534 8.58 17.86 17.64
N VAL A 535 8.35 17.11 18.72
CA VAL A 535 9.27 16.07 19.19
C VAL A 535 9.41 14.94 18.17
N TYR A 536 8.37 14.62 17.42
CA TYR A 536 8.38 13.51 16.47
C TYR A 536 9.24 13.82 15.26
N TYR A 537 9.17 15.03 14.67
CA TYR A 537 10.10 15.46 13.62
C TYR A 537 11.57 15.31 14.03
N LYS A 538 11.88 15.66 15.29
CA LYS A 538 13.21 15.53 15.86
C LYS A 538 13.65 14.06 15.98
N GLN A 539 12.77 13.18 16.46
CA GLN A 539 13.05 11.74 16.55
C GLN A 539 13.19 11.10 15.17
N LEU A 540 12.34 11.44 14.20
CA LEU A 540 12.42 10.92 12.84
C LEU A 540 13.70 11.39 12.14
N THR A 541 14.12 12.65 12.34
CA THR A 541 15.43 13.13 11.86
C THR A 541 16.57 12.30 12.44
N ARG A 542 16.54 12.00 13.75
CA ARG A 542 17.54 11.14 14.38
C ARG A 542 17.54 9.73 13.77
N MET A 543 16.39 9.14 13.53
CA MET A 543 16.28 7.80 12.95
C MET A 543 16.71 7.77 11.49
N SER A 544 16.44 8.82 10.72
CA SER A 544 16.98 9.02 9.37
C SER A 544 18.52 9.06 9.37
N ARG A 545 19.15 9.78 10.31
CA ARG A 545 20.63 9.73 10.46
C ARG A 545 21.14 8.34 10.77
N GLY A 546 20.43 7.61 11.64
CA GLY A 546 20.73 6.22 11.95
C GLY A 546 20.64 5.32 10.72
N LEU A 547 19.61 5.50 9.89
CA LEU A 547 19.43 4.76 8.65
C LEU A 547 20.58 5.03 7.67
N ALA A 548 20.94 6.30 7.47
CA ALA A 548 22.03 6.70 6.57
C ALA A 548 23.35 6.01 6.96
N ILE A 549 23.81 6.16 8.21
CA ILE A 549 25.09 5.57 8.63
C ILE A 549 25.06 4.03 8.64
N CYS A 550 23.95 3.41 9.00
CA CYS A 550 23.83 1.95 8.93
C CYS A 550 23.82 1.45 7.49
N THR A 551 23.25 2.20 6.55
CA THR A 551 23.25 1.89 5.11
C THR A 551 24.67 2.00 4.55
N ASP A 552 25.39 3.10 4.82
CA ASP A 552 26.75 3.31 4.34
C ASP A 552 27.69 2.19 4.80
N VAL A 553 27.62 1.84 6.09
CA VAL A 553 28.45 0.76 6.64
C VAL A 553 28.02 -0.62 6.12
N ALA A 554 26.71 -0.86 5.93
CA ALA A 554 26.24 -2.10 5.34
C ALA A 554 26.73 -2.27 3.90
N MET A 555 26.61 -1.22 3.07
CA MET A 555 27.11 -1.23 1.69
C MET A 555 28.62 -1.38 1.62
N LEU A 556 29.37 -0.66 2.46
CA LEU A 556 30.83 -0.74 2.50
C LEU A 556 31.32 -2.14 2.87
N MET A 557 30.69 -2.78 3.85
CA MET A 557 31.13 -4.08 4.38
C MET A 557 30.63 -5.27 3.56
N LEU A 558 29.42 -5.20 3.00
CA LEU A 558 28.78 -6.33 2.32
C LEU A 558 28.82 -6.18 0.79
N GLY A 559 29.00 -4.97 0.25
CA GLY A 559 29.02 -4.71 -1.19
C GLY A 559 27.82 -5.33 -1.91
N GLY A 560 28.07 -5.99 -3.04
CA GLY A 560 27.03 -6.71 -3.79
C GLY A 560 26.36 -7.87 -3.04
N GLU A 561 26.94 -8.38 -1.95
CA GLU A 561 26.28 -9.40 -1.12
C GLU A 561 25.10 -8.83 -0.33
N LEU A 562 25.01 -7.52 -0.13
CA LEU A 562 23.91 -6.88 0.60
C LEU A 562 22.55 -7.25 -0.01
N LYS A 563 22.47 -7.30 -1.36
CA LYS A 563 21.28 -7.73 -2.10
C LYS A 563 20.90 -9.19 -1.82
N ARG A 564 21.90 -10.06 -1.57
CA ARG A 564 21.70 -11.48 -1.21
C ARG A 564 21.38 -11.67 0.27
N LYS A 565 21.73 -10.70 1.13
CA LYS A 565 21.44 -10.71 2.58
C LYS A 565 20.06 -10.10 2.85
N GLU A 566 19.04 -10.70 2.25
CA GLU A 566 17.64 -10.26 2.28
C GLU A 566 17.16 -9.87 3.68
N MET A 567 17.43 -10.66 4.71
CA MET A 567 17.00 -10.34 6.08
C MET A 567 17.66 -9.07 6.68
N ILE A 568 18.89 -8.74 6.29
CA ILE A 568 19.59 -7.55 6.78
C ILE A 568 19.10 -6.32 6.01
N SER A 569 19.02 -6.45 4.69
CA SER A 569 18.44 -5.46 3.77
C SER A 569 17.02 -5.08 4.21
N ALA A 570 16.17 -6.07 4.44
CA ALA A 570 14.78 -5.86 4.80
C ALA A 570 14.59 -5.12 6.12
N ARG A 571 15.48 -5.31 7.11
CA ARG A 571 15.41 -4.57 8.38
C ARG A 571 15.73 -3.09 8.20
N LEU A 572 16.69 -2.75 7.35
CA LEU A 572 16.92 -1.34 6.98
C LEU A 572 15.77 -0.79 6.14
N GLY A 573 15.15 -1.64 5.30
CA GLY A 573 13.91 -1.36 4.61
C GLY A 573 12.77 -1.02 5.57
N ASP A 574 12.56 -1.80 6.63
CA ASP A 574 11.52 -1.52 7.63
C ASP A 574 11.76 -0.16 8.33
N VAL A 575 13.02 0.20 8.61
CA VAL A 575 13.35 1.53 9.15
C VAL A 575 12.92 2.64 8.20
N LEU A 576 13.27 2.53 6.92
CA LEU A 576 12.86 3.48 5.88
C LEU A 576 11.33 3.56 5.78
N SER A 577 10.66 2.42 5.75
CA SER A 577 9.21 2.33 5.65
C SER A 577 8.51 3.07 6.79
N HIS A 578 8.94 2.84 8.03
CA HIS A 578 8.32 3.47 9.18
C HIS A 578 8.69 4.95 9.31
N LEU A 579 9.83 5.39 8.78
CA LEU A 579 10.11 6.81 8.59
C LEU A 579 9.13 7.45 7.60
N TYR A 580 8.85 6.77 6.49
CA TYR A 580 7.86 7.22 5.50
C TYR A 580 6.45 7.28 6.10
N LEU A 581 5.98 6.20 6.72
CA LEU A 581 4.65 6.12 7.35
C LEU A 581 4.44 7.18 8.43
N ALA A 582 5.44 7.42 9.29
CA ALA A 582 5.34 8.48 10.29
C ALA A 582 5.35 9.89 9.67
N SER A 583 6.06 10.07 8.55
CA SER A 583 6.05 11.33 7.80
C SER A 583 4.68 11.61 7.19
N THR A 584 4.00 10.58 6.66
CA THR A 584 2.66 10.76 6.06
C THR A 584 1.63 11.16 7.10
N VAL A 585 1.69 10.57 8.30
CA VAL A 585 0.82 10.92 9.44
C VAL A 585 1.03 12.37 9.87
N LEU A 586 2.29 12.80 10.00
CA LEU A 586 2.63 14.18 10.35
C LEU A 586 2.16 15.16 9.27
N LYS A 587 2.35 14.82 7.99
CA LYS A 587 1.86 15.65 6.88
C LYS A 587 0.34 15.78 6.91
N ARG A 588 -0.39 14.67 7.03
CA ARG A 588 -1.86 14.70 7.09
C ARG A 588 -2.37 15.57 8.24
N TYR A 589 -1.81 15.41 9.44
CA TYR A 589 -2.22 16.20 10.61
C TYR A 589 -2.05 17.71 10.39
N GLU A 590 -0.97 18.11 9.71
CA GLU A 590 -0.73 19.50 9.34
C GLU A 590 -1.68 19.99 8.23
N ASP A 591 -1.85 19.21 7.16
CA ASP A 591 -2.73 19.51 6.02
C ASP A 591 -4.21 19.65 6.44
N GLU A 592 -4.62 18.93 7.50
CA GLU A 592 -5.98 18.98 8.04
C GLU A 592 -6.16 20.00 9.18
N GLY A 593 -5.15 20.84 9.44
CA GLY A 593 -5.24 21.98 10.36
C GLY A 593 -5.02 21.65 11.84
N ARG A 594 -4.28 20.57 12.16
CA ARG A 594 -3.89 20.18 13.53
C ARG A 594 -5.08 19.97 14.48
N GLN A 595 -6.07 19.22 14.03
CA GLN A 595 -7.29 18.99 14.81
C GLN A 595 -6.97 18.22 16.11
N GLN A 596 -7.33 18.79 17.26
CA GLN A 596 -6.95 18.22 18.57
C GLN A 596 -7.50 16.80 18.79
N ALA A 597 -8.67 16.49 18.24
CA ALA A 597 -9.28 15.16 18.31
C ALA A 597 -8.46 14.07 17.59
N ASP A 598 -7.64 14.45 16.61
CA ASP A 598 -6.77 13.51 15.89
C ASP A 598 -5.52 13.14 16.69
N LEU A 599 -5.15 13.96 17.67
CA LEU A 599 -3.83 13.87 18.31
C LEU A 599 -3.55 12.50 18.98
N PRO A 600 -4.49 11.84 19.67
CA PRO A 600 -4.26 10.49 20.19
C PRO A 600 -3.89 9.48 19.08
N PHE A 601 -4.52 9.58 17.91
CA PHE A 601 -4.28 8.71 16.76
C PHE A 601 -2.92 9.00 16.11
N VAL A 602 -2.58 10.29 15.99
CA VAL A 602 -1.27 10.75 15.51
C VAL A 602 -0.15 10.24 16.42
N LYS A 603 -0.29 10.40 17.74
CA LYS A 603 0.67 9.91 18.74
C LYS A 603 0.82 8.38 18.63
N TYR A 604 -0.28 7.65 18.61
CA TYR A 604 -0.26 6.19 18.46
C TYR A 604 0.50 5.76 17.19
N ALA A 605 0.14 6.33 16.04
CA ALA A 605 0.72 5.96 14.75
C ALA A 605 2.23 6.22 14.69
N ILE A 606 2.68 7.37 15.19
CA ILE A 606 4.10 7.74 15.18
C ILE A 606 4.89 6.95 16.23
N GLU A 607 4.37 6.78 17.44
CA GLU A 607 5.03 6.00 18.50
C GLU A 607 5.15 4.53 18.10
N ASN A 608 4.12 3.96 17.47
CA ASN A 608 4.19 2.63 16.88
C ASN A 608 5.27 2.56 15.79
N SER A 609 5.35 3.55 14.90
CA SER A 609 6.39 3.58 13.87
C SER A 609 7.80 3.71 14.45
N LEU A 610 8.00 4.54 15.48
CA LEU A 610 9.27 4.66 16.19
C LEU A 610 9.66 3.36 16.92
N PHE A 611 8.68 2.66 17.50
CA PHE A 611 8.87 1.35 18.10
C PHE A 611 9.37 0.33 17.05
N GLU A 612 8.69 0.24 15.91
CA GLU A 612 9.09 -0.67 14.83
C GLU A 612 10.47 -0.33 14.24
N ILE A 613 10.79 0.96 14.07
CA ILE A 613 12.15 1.41 13.71
C ILE A 613 13.18 0.89 14.72
N GLY A 614 12.90 1.05 16.02
CA GLY A 614 13.77 0.59 17.08
C GLY A 614 13.99 -0.93 17.06
N GLN A 615 12.93 -1.69 16.77
CA GLN A 615 12.97 -3.15 16.64
C GLN A 615 13.77 -3.60 15.42
N ALA A 616 13.55 -2.95 14.28
CA ALA A 616 14.27 -3.21 13.04
C ALA A 616 15.78 -2.95 13.20
N PHE A 617 16.17 -1.83 13.81
CA PHE A 617 17.58 -1.56 14.14
C PHE A 617 18.17 -2.57 15.13
N ASN A 618 17.46 -2.90 16.21
CA ASN A 618 17.91 -3.93 17.15
C ASN A 618 18.16 -5.27 16.44
N GLY A 619 17.26 -5.65 15.54
CA GLY A 619 17.41 -6.84 14.70
C GLY A 619 18.59 -6.74 13.74
N PHE A 620 18.82 -5.57 13.13
CA PHE A 620 19.95 -5.32 12.24
C PHE A 620 21.27 -5.48 13.00
N PHE A 621 21.42 -4.77 14.11
CA PHE A 621 22.59 -4.84 14.98
C PHE A 621 22.87 -6.27 15.44
N LYS A 622 21.87 -6.97 16.00
CA LYS A 622 22.05 -8.35 16.50
C LYS A 622 22.57 -9.32 15.43
N ASN A 623 22.25 -9.09 14.15
CA ASN A 623 22.52 -10.03 13.07
C ASN A 623 23.56 -9.53 12.05
N PHE A 624 24.17 -8.36 12.27
CA PHE A 624 25.22 -7.86 11.40
C PHE A 624 26.50 -8.68 11.59
N SER A 625 27.16 -9.05 10.51
CA SER A 625 28.20 -10.10 10.48
C SER A 625 29.43 -9.82 11.34
N ASN A 626 29.77 -8.54 11.56
CA ASN A 626 30.95 -8.14 12.32
C ASN A 626 30.56 -7.59 13.71
N PRO A 627 30.94 -8.26 14.82
CA PRO A 627 30.53 -7.87 16.17
C PRO A 627 31.08 -6.51 16.63
N VAL A 628 32.27 -6.12 16.16
CA VAL A 628 32.87 -4.82 16.48
C VAL A 628 32.12 -3.70 15.77
N VAL A 629 31.85 -3.87 14.47
CA VAL A 629 31.09 -2.89 13.67
C VAL A 629 29.67 -2.74 14.23
N ASN A 630 29.02 -3.85 14.56
CA ASN A 630 27.72 -3.87 15.23
C ASN A 630 27.74 -3.06 16.53
N PHE A 631 28.66 -3.36 17.45
CA PHE A 631 28.76 -2.65 18.72
C PHE A 631 28.94 -1.14 18.52
N THR A 632 29.82 -0.76 17.59
CA THR A 632 30.08 0.64 17.24
C THR A 632 28.85 1.33 16.67
N LEU A 633 28.20 0.76 15.66
CA LEU A 633 26.98 1.31 15.06
C LEU A 633 25.85 1.44 16.09
N LYS A 634 25.66 0.42 16.92
CA LYS A 634 24.66 0.47 18.00
C LYS A 634 24.94 1.61 18.98
N ARG A 635 26.20 1.88 19.31
CA ARG A 635 26.58 3.02 20.17
C ARG A 635 26.43 4.37 19.48
N ILE A 636 26.58 4.43 18.16
CA ILE A 636 26.31 5.64 17.37
C ILE A 636 24.81 5.95 17.36
N VAL A 637 23.96 4.97 17.03
CA VAL A 637 22.50 5.18 16.87
C VAL A 637 21.77 5.25 18.23
N PHE A 638 22.18 4.39 19.17
CA PHE A 638 21.58 4.23 20.50
C PHE A 638 22.65 4.25 21.61
N PRO A 639 23.35 5.38 21.83
CA PRO A 639 24.41 5.47 22.83
C PRO A 639 23.95 5.10 24.24
N VAL A 640 22.72 5.48 24.59
CA VAL A 640 22.05 5.22 25.87
C VAL A 640 21.07 4.04 25.82
N GLY A 641 21.04 3.28 24.72
CA GLY A 641 20.06 2.22 24.48
C GLY A 641 18.84 2.67 23.64
N ASN A 642 18.06 1.68 23.18
CA ASN A 642 16.80 1.91 22.48
C ASN A 642 15.69 2.09 23.53
N HIS A 643 15.01 3.25 23.49
CA HIS A 643 13.94 3.66 24.42
C HIS A 643 12.63 3.94 23.68
N TYR A 644 12.46 3.44 22.46
CA TYR A 644 11.17 3.49 21.79
C TYR A 644 10.29 2.35 22.33
N HIS A 645 9.12 2.72 22.83
CA HIS A 645 8.14 1.81 23.43
C HIS A 645 6.88 1.81 22.57
N ARG A 646 6.04 0.78 22.75
CA ARG A 646 4.69 0.79 22.18
C ARG A 646 3.89 2.00 22.74
N PRO A 647 2.88 2.48 22.01
CA PRO A 647 1.95 3.49 22.51
C PRO A 647 1.40 3.11 23.89
N SER A 648 1.19 4.11 24.76
CA SER A 648 0.73 3.86 26.13
C SER A 648 -0.77 3.51 26.20
N ASP A 649 -1.16 2.88 27.30
CA ASP A 649 -2.55 2.49 27.53
C ASP A 649 -3.48 3.72 27.61
N GLU A 650 -3.00 4.86 28.09
CA GLU A 650 -3.78 6.11 28.11
C GLU A 650 -4.09 6.63 26.69
N ILE A 651 -3.13 6.50 25.76
CA ILE A 651 -3.35 6.83 24.34
C ILE A 651 -4.38 5.85 23.76
N ALA A 652 -4.27 4.56 24.09
CA ALA A 652 -5.20 3.53 23.63
C ALA A 652 -6.63 3.79 24.12
N GLN A 653 -6.80 4.11 25.40
CA GLN A 653 -8.10 4.46 25.99
C GLN A 653 -8.68 5.72 25.33
N SER A 654 -7.88 6.77 25.12
CA SER A 654 -8.34 7.99 24.46
C SER A 654 -8.81 7.75 23.02
N ILE A 655 -8.14 6.89 22.25
CA ILE A 655 -8.60 6.47 20.92
C ILE A 655 -9.97 5.80 21.01
N CYS A 656 -10.13 4.85 21.94
CA CYS A 656 -11.38 4.12 22.11
C CYS A 656 -12.55 5.03 22.49
N GLU A 657 -12.31 6.02 23.36
CA GLU A 657 -13.29 7.05 23.71
C GLU A 657 -13.75 7.81 22.47
N HIS A 658 -12.83 8.31 21.64
CA HIS A 658 -13.21 9.04 20.42
C HIS A 658 -13.96 8.17 19.40
N MET A 659 -13.61 6.89 19.27
CA MET A 659 -14.23 5.98 18.29
C MET A 659 -15.60 5.47 18.71
N THR A 660 -15.90 5.44 20.01
CA THR A 660 -17.17 4.92 20.55
C THR A 660 -18.23 5.98 20.76
N GLN A 661 -17.99 7.21 20.28
CA GLN A 661 -18.91 8.34 20.35
C GLN A 661 -19.33 8.77 18.94
N PRO A 662 -20.62 9.06 18.68
CA PRO A 662 -21.01 9.71 17.45
C PRO A 662 -20.45 11.12 17.40
N GLY A 663 -20.05 11.58 16.22
CA GLY A 663 -19.57 12.94 16.05
C GLY A 663 -18.67 13.14 14.84
N VAL A 664 -18.23 14.39 14.68
CA VAL A 664 -17.45 14.86 13.53
C VAL A 664 -16.15 14.07 13.37
N PHE A 665 -15.44 13.79 14.48
CA PHE A 665 -14.19 13.04 14.44
C PHE A 665 -14.40 11.62 13.90
N ARG A 666 -15.34 10.86 14.48
CA ARG A 666 -15.64 9.49 14.04
C ARG A 666 -16.01 9.46 12.56
N ASN A 667 -16.82 10.42 12.11
CA ASN A 667 -17.20 10.54 10.70
C ASN A 667 -16.02 10.86 9.78
N ARG A 668 -15.09 11.75 10.19
CA ARG A 668 -13.85 12.03 9.45
C ARG A 668 -12.93 10.81 9.37
N LEU A 669 -12.74 10.09 10.48
CA LEU A 669 -11.89 8.90 10.54
C LEU A 669 -12.39 7.80 9.60
N THR A 670 -13.71 7.71 9.41
CA THR A 670 -14.39 6.60 8.72
C THR A 670 -15.14 7.04 7.46
N HIS A 671 -14.76 8.17 6.87
CA HIS A 671 -15.52 8.84 5.80
C HIS A 671 -15.68 8.00 4.52
N LEU A 672 -14.87 6.96 4.32
CA LEU A 672 -15.00 6.03 3.17
C LEU A 672 -15.91 4.83 3.47
N CYS A 673 -16.29 4.61 4.73
CA CYS A 673 -17.18 3.51 5.09
C CYS A 673 -18.61 3.81 4.63
N TYR A 674 -19.08 3.08 3.63
CA TYR A 674 -20.49 3.11 3.25
C TYR A 674 -21.34 2.38 4.28
N VAL A 675 -22.38 3.04 4.78
CA VAL A 675 -23.35 2.46 5.72
C VAL A 675 -24.64 2.24 4.95
N ASP A 676 -24.99 0.99 4.74
CA ASP A 676 -26.20 0.60 4.02
C ASP A 676 -27.31 0.35 5.03
N GLU A 677 -28.36 1.18 5.00
CA GLU A 677 -29.51 1.09 5.89
C GLU A 677 -30.21 -0.27 5.85
N ASN A 678 -30.10 -1.00 4.72
CA ASN A 678 -30.74 -2.29 4.50
C ASN A 678 -29.82 -3.49 4.74
N ALA A 679 -28.55 -3.27 5.10
CA ALA A 679 -27.58 -4.33 5.36
C ALA A 679 -27.06 -4.33 6.81
N GLY A 680 -26.21 -5.29 7.13
CA GLY A 680 -25.63 -5.42 8.48
C GLY A 680 -24.92 -4.17 9.00
N THR A 681 -24.36 -3.34 8.12
CA THR A 681 -23.71 -2.07 8.50
C THR A 681 -24.71 -1.04 9.02
N GLY A 682 -25.85 -0.85 8.36
CA GLY A 682 -26.93 0.02 8.83
C GLY A 682 -27.60 -0.50 10.09
N VAL A 683 -27.82 -1.81 10.20
CA VAL A 683 -28.34 -2.43 11.44
C VAL A 683 -27.41 -2.11 12.62
N MET A 684 -26.10 -2.19 12.43
CA MET A 684 -25.12 -1.86 13.47
C MET A 684 -25.09 -0.36 13.81
N GLU A 685 -25.04 0.52 12.82
CA GLU A 685 -24.97 1.97 13.03
C GLU A 685 -26.25 2.50 13.71
N ASN A 686 -27.43 2.02 13.29
CA ASN A 686 -28.70 2.38 13.92
C ASN A 686 -28.77 1.95 15.39
N ALA A 687 -28.30 0.73 15.70
CA ALA A 687 -28.20 0.27 17.07
C ALA A 687 -27.19 1.09 17.89
N PHE A 688 -26.06 1.47 17.30
CA PHE A 688 -25.05 2.32 17.93
C PHE A 688 -25.63 3.68 18.31
N LEU A 689 -26.30 4.37 17.39
CA LEU A 689 -26.91 5.67 17.66
C LEU A 689 -27.99 5.57 18.74
N ALA A 690 -28.94 4.63 18.61
CA ALA A 690 -30.01 4.47 19.58
C ALA A 690 -29.51 4.09 20.99
N MET A 691 -28.47 3.25 21.08
CA MET A 691 -27.85 2.90 22.36
C MET A 691 -27.06 4.04 22.97
N HIS A 692 -26.46 4.91 22.15
CA HIS A 692 -25.74 6.09 22.61
C HIS A 692 -26.71 7.12 23.19
N ASP A 693 -27.80 7.41 22.48
CA ASP A 693 -28.81 8.37 22.91
C ASP A 693 -29.42 8.00 24.27
N MET A 694 -29.58 6.70 24.53
CA MET A 694 -30.14 6.16 25.78
C MET A 694 -29.08 5.75 26.83
N GLN A 695 -27.81 6.13 26.65
CA GLN A 695 -26.71 5.65 27.49
C GLN A 695 -26.89 6.03 28.97
N ALA A 696 -27.45 7.22 29.25
CA ALA A 696 -27.71 7.69 30.60
C ALA A 696 -28.77 6.81 31.30
N GLN A 697 -29.89 6.56 30.62
CA GLN A 697 -30.99 5.75 31.14
C GLN A 697 -30.56 4.29 31.36
N PHE A 698 -29.77 3.70 30.45
CA PHE A 698 -29.21 2.36 30.67
C PHE A 698 -28.23 2.31 31.85
N LYS A 699 -27.47 3.39 32.08
CA LYS A 699 -26.58 3.49 33.25
C LYS A 699 -27.38 3.56 34.55
N ASP A 700 -28.47 4.32 34.58
CA ASP A 700 -29.35 4.42 35.74
C ASP A 700 -30.03 3.07 36.03
N LEU A 701 -30.52 2.39 34.98
CA LEU A 701 -31.07 1.04 35.09
C LEU A 701 -30.09 0.07 35.74
N LYS A 702 -28.82 0.08 35.31
CA LYS A 702 -27.75 -0.73 35.92
C LYS A 702 -27.46 -0.31 37.36
N GLN A 703 -27.53 0.98 37.67
CA GLN A 703 -27.33 1.47 39.03
C GLN A 703 -28.44 1.00 39.96
N TRP A 704 -29.71 1.00 39.52
CA TRP A 704 -30.82 0.46 40.29
C TRP A 704 -30.71 -1.04 40.50
N GLN A 705 -30.25 -1.79 39.49
CA GLN A 705 -29.94 -3.21 39.66
C GLN A 705 -28.87 -3.46 40.73
N ARG A 706 -27.82 -2.64 40.78
CA ARG A 706 -26.77 -2.73 41.81
C ARG A 706 -27.25 -2.34 43.21
N LYS A 707 -28.16 -1.35 43.30
CA LYS A 707 -28.75 -0.87 44.56
C LYS A 707 -29.88 -1.77 45.07
N GLY A 708 -30.33 -2.75 44.29
CA GLY A 708 -31.45 -3.63 44.62
C GLY A 708 -32.83 -3.02 44.40
N SER A 709 -32.92 -1.80 43.84
CA SER A 709 -34.18 -1.14 43.49
C SER A 709 -34.85 -1.75 42.27
N VAL A 710 -34.08 -2.45 41.42
CA VAL A 710 -34.56 -3.32 40.34
C VAL A 710 -33.90 -4.69 40.53
N PRO A 711 -34.60 -5.82 40.39
CA PRO A 711 -33.96 -7.14 40.52
C PRO A 711 -32.82 -7.35 39.50
N ALA A 712 -31.65 -7.76 39.99
CA ALA A 712 -30.46 -8.00 39.16
C ALA A 712 -30.58 -9.23 38.24
N THR A 713 -31.54 -10.12 38.49
CA THR A 713 -31.83 -11.31 37.69
C THR A 713 -32.60 -11.01 36.40
N LEU A 714 -33.22 -9.83 36.31
CA LEU A 714 -33.95 -9.43 35.12
C LEU A 714 -32.99 -9.09 33.98
N ASP A 715 -33.36 -9.54 32.79
CA ASP A 715 -32.72 -9.07 31.57
C ASP A 715 -33.07 -7.59 31.31
N ILE A 716 -32.48 -7.00 30.28
CA ILE A 716 -32.66 -5.55 30.01
C ILE A 716 -34.14 -5.21 29.82
N GLU A 717 -34.90 -6.07 29.13
CA GLU A 717 -36.30 -5.82 28.82
C GLU A 717 -37.18 -5.91 30.06
N GLY A 718 -37.02 -6.96 30.86
CA GLY A 718 -37.71 -7.10 32.14
C GLY A 718 -37.33 -6.00 33.13
N ALA A 719 -36.08 -5.55 33.13
CA ALA A 719 -35.61 -4.47 34.00
C ALA A 719 -36.25 -3.12 33.63
N ILE A 720 -36.39 -2.80 32.34
CA ILE A 720 -37.11 -1.59 31.88
C ILE A 720 -38.57 -1.63 32.33
N ASN A 721 -39.26 -2.75 32.08
CA ASN A 721 -40.66 -2.92 32.48
C ASN A 721 -40.84 -2.76 34.00
N TYR A 722 -39.98 -3.40 34.80
CA TYR A 722 -40.03 -3.28 36.26
C TYR A 722 -39.80 -1.83 36.72
N ALA A 723 -38.83 -1.14 36.12
CA ALA A 723 -38.55 0.25 36.45
C ALA A 723 -39.73 1.17 36.11
N LEU A 724 -40.41 0.94 34.98
CA LEU A 724 -41.63 1.65 34.59
C LEU A 724 -42.79 1.39 35.56
N GLU A 725 -43.07 0.12 35.88
CA GLU A 725 -44.13 -0.29 36.83
C GLU A 725 -43.93 0.32 38.22
N ASN A 726 -42.67 0.47 38.65
CA ASN A 726 -42.30 1.04 39.94
C ASN A 726 -42.02 2.55 39.90
N LYS A 727 -42.38 3.24 38.79
CA LYS A 727 -42.24 4.69 38.61
C LYS A 727 -40.80 5.21 38.77
N LEU A 728 -39.82 4.38 38.46
CA LEU A 728 -38.41 4.77 38.33
C LEU A 728 -38.11 5.33 36.92
N LEU A 729 -38.96 5.03 35.94
CA LEU A 729 -38.89 5.52 34.56
C LEU A 729 -40.20 6.16 34.12
N GLU A 730 -40.11 7.13 33.22
CA GLU A 730 -41.25 7.63 32.47
C GLU A 730 -41.55 6.73 31.26
N GLN A 731 -42.80 6.75 30.78
CA GLN A 731 -43.22 5.92 29.64
C GLN A 731 -42.41 6.22 28.37
N ALA A 732 -42.14 7.49 28.10
CA ALA A 732 -41.40 7.90 26.90
C ALA A 732 -39.96 7.36 26.90
N ASP A 733 -39.26 7.45 28.04
CA ASP A 733 -37.93 6.86 28.21
C ASP A 733 -37.97 5.33 28.09
N ALA A 734 -38.98 4.68 28.67
CA ALA A 734 -39.13 3.23 28.58
C ALA A 734 -39.32 2.77 27.11
N ASP A 735 -40.19 3.44 26.36
CA ASP A 735 -40.44 3.15 24.94
C ASP A 735 -39.15 3.32 24.10
N ALA A 736 -38.40 4.41 24.34
CA ALA A 736 -37.12 4.66 23.68
C ALA A 736 -36.05 3.62 24.03
N MET A 737 -35.95 3.22 25.31
CA MET A 737 -35.05 2.15 25.75
C MET A 737 -35.43 0.78 25.16
N HIS A 738 -36.72 0.47 25.05
CA HIS A 738 -37.19 -0.75 24.38
C HIS A 738 -36.80 -0.75 22.91
N HIS A 739 -36.98 0.38 22.22
CA HIS A 739 -36.57 0.54 20.83
C HIS A 739 -35.05 0.35 20.66
N ALA A 740 -34.24 1.04 21.47
CA ALA A 740 -32.79 0.89 21.45
C ALA A 740 -32.34 -0.55 21.74
N ASN A 741 -32.94 -1.22 22.73
CA ASN A 741 -32.62 -2.61 23.04
C ASN A 741 -33.05 -3.59 21.93
N LYS A 742 -34.14 -3.30 21.20
CA LYS A 742 -34.56 -4.09 20.02
C LYS A 742 -33.53 -3.99 18.91
N LEU A 743 -33.08 -2.77 18.56
CA LEU A 743 -32.02 -2.56 17.57
C LEU A 743 -30.71 -3.22 18.01
N ARG A 744 -30.33 -3.07 19.29
CA ARG A 744 -29.18 -3.76 19.88
C ARG A 744 -29.25 -5.27 19.70
N LYS A 745 -30.41 -5.91 19.99
CA LYS A 745 -30.62 -7.35 19.81
C LYS A 745 -30.45 -7.77 18.35
N GLN A 746 -30.94 -6.97 17.40
CA GLN A 746 -30.75 -7.20 15.96
C GLN A 746 -29.27 -7.08 15.55
N ALA A 747 -28.60 -6.02 15.98
CA ALA A 747 -27.19 -5.77 15.64
C ALA A 747 -26.23 -6.84 16.15
N ILE A 748 -26.46 -7.37 17.36
CA ILE A 748 -25.63 -8.45 17.93
C ILE A 748 -26.07 -9.86 17.49
N ALA A 749 -27.18 -9.97 16.75
CA ALA A 749 -27.60 -11.24 16.21
C ALA A 749 -26.57 -11.75 15.20
N VAL A 750 -26.49 -13.07 15.12
CA VAL A 750 -25.70 -13.77 14.10
C VAL A 750 -26.64 -14.26 13.02
N ASP A 751 -26.15 -14.29 11.79
CA ASP A 751 -26.91 -14.88 10.69
C ASP A 751 -27.21 -16.35 10.99
N ASN A 752 -28.44 -16.76 10.68
CA ASN A 752 -28.92 -18.11 10.88
C ASN A 752 -29.81 -18.52 9.69
N PHE A 753 -29.85 -19.82 9.46
CA PHE A 753 -30.54 -20.41 8.31
C PHE A 753 -31.46 -21.52 8.83
N LYS A 754 -32.58 -21.74 8.14
CA LYS A 754 -33.51 -22.83 8.48
C LYS A 754 -32.84 -24.17 8.20
N ALA A 755 -33.30 -25.22 8.90
CA ALA A 755 -32.82 -26.57 8.64
C ALA A 755 -33.01 -26.94 7.16
N GLY A 756 -31.92 -27.32 6.48
CA GLY A 756 -31.90 -27.71 5.07
C GLY A 756 -31.73 -26.56 4.06
N GLU A 757 -31.44 -25.33 4.50
CA GLU A 757 -31.26 -24.17 3.62
C GLU A 757 -29.84 -24.04 3.02
N LEU A 758 -28.81 -24.54 3.71
CA LEU A 758 -27.40 -24.49 3.29
C LEU A 758 -26.90 -25.78 2.66
#